data_AF-A0A8C4QV35-F1
#
_entry.id   AF-A0A8C4QV35-F1
#
_cell.length_a   1.000
_cell.length_b   1.000
_cell.length_c   1.000
_cell.angle_alpha   90.00
_cell.angle_beta   90.00
_cell.angle_gamma   90.00
#
_symmetry.space_group_name_H-M   'P 1'
#
loop_
_entity.id
_entity.type
_entity.pdbx_description
1 polymer ?
#
loop_
_entity_poly.entity_id
_entity_poly.type
_entity_poly.pdbx_seq_one_letter_code
_entity_poly.pdbx_strand_id
1 'polypeptide(L)'
;MYRLILHLVLFLTCFPGVIIKANQAWDNQSPCPSAGISNMQVTAMITARFAYTHVASTMHNNGRVPRDAVFHIQLPKEAFISNFTMTINGTVHVGRVMEKLEAKMQYKHARWQGRTISLLRSVEPDMQHFTVTMSVAAGETAHFQLTYEQLLRRRLEKYDYTLSLRTAHSVRQMQVDVYIDEPEGIRFLKVSPVPEVPSSAMTVIQAERQAHVTFRPCPQVGKRCSHCDHLLMRNNFHLQYDVVRHLDGGRIEIVDGYFVHYFAPSNLPPVPKNIIFIVDVSGSMWGVKIQQTKQALLHTLGKLQPGDHFNLVNFNHHVESWADELMEASESNKEDAKLYVQNLQADGGTNINDALLHSVGMLQHAQNADLIAPNSASLIVLLSDGDPTVGVVDPIRILSNVQSATNFSISLFCLGFGSDVDFDFLERMAMENRGTARRIYLGTTAGIQLQGFYDEVTMPLLSDVRVDYMPEGVATNVTKSSFDHYFRGSELVLAGKMAGSHGDSLTSRITAASVNDVLTVEMTASVGETKRLLEKHNHALRIFPNRLWVYLTINQLLARRTLVSREEKTALSQRALDLSLEYNLVTPFTSMVVTTPEKPRTNRIAKSAERSCCPVPPGQSFIPYATIPPPPTTAYPFRVLAQSRSADGSISRQPPFITSVDNDPHVIINLPTSNLTVCFNIDDKEGTIFSLVSDELSGIAVNGQLINSKRPTSGSKHTSSYFGRLGLVLGPALLLEVSPDGLIFKDGETRSGLNWAANVTLHRERLTLRVDANQRVTIELELVTFVVLLHRVWKSHPEHRDFLGFYTDPEAHLSSNTTGLLGQFVNEPEVEVFAIRQGPGYDKPQGTMRIRGQEFSVTRGLQKNYRRDQKHGEPVACWFVHNHGKGLLRGRLSDYIVPSIFSFL
;
A
#
# COMPACT_ATOMS: atom_id res chain seq x y z
N MET A 1 -1.24 -64.54 -23.16
CA MET A 1 -0.24 -65.29 -23.96
C MET A 1 1.13 -64.77 -23.56
N TYR A 2 2.01 -65.58 -22.94
CA TYR A 2 3.00 -66.46 -23.61
C TYR A 2 4.11 -65.65 -24.33
N ARG A 3 5.43 -65.87 -24.13
CA ARG A 3 6.13 -66.92 -23.32
C ARG A 3 7.68 -66.71 -23.25
N LEU A 4 8.36 -67.55 -22.43
CA LEU A 4 9.83 -67.83 -22.30
C LEU A 4 10.67 -66.67 -21.67
N ILE A 5 11.82 -66.83 -20.99
CA ILE A 5 12.64 -67.94 -20.39
C ILE A 5 13.16 -67.42 -19.00
N LEU A 6 13.10 -68.15 -17.86
CA LEU A 6 14.11 -69.06 -17.23
C LEU A 6 15.51 -68.44 -17.00
N HIS A 7 16.24 -68.51 -15.88
CA HIS A 7 16.26 -69.26 -14.59
C HIS A 7 16.73 -68.28 -13.45
N LEU A 8 16.86 -68.56 -12.14
CA LEU A 8 16.94 -69.77 -11.30
C LEU A 8 16.35 -69.47 -9.87
N VAL A 9 16.20 -70.47 -8.99
CA VAL A 9 15.46 -70.42 -7.71
C VAL A 9 16.31 -70.94 -6.52
N LEU A 10 15.81 -70.74 -5.28
CA LEU A 10 16.28 -71.20 -3.95
C LEU A 10 17.32 -70.28 -3.26
N PHE A 11 17.24 -69.97 -1.95
CA PHE A 11 16.79 -70.80 -0.82
C PHE A 11 15.78 -70.17 0.17
N LEU A 12 15.17 -71.03 1.00
CA LEU A 12 14.08 -70.76 1.96
C LEU A 12 14.53 -70.55 3.43
N THR A 13 13.92 -69.52 4.06
CA THR A 13 13.14 -69.46 5.33
C THR A 13 13.62 -69.92 6.73
N CYS A 14 13.06 -69.21 7.74
CA CYS A 14 12.69 -69.65 9.11
C CYS A 14 13.82 -69.93 10.15
N PHE A 15 13.68 -69.75 11.48
CA PHE A 15 12.55 -69.49 12.43
C PHE A 15 12.90 -68.32 13.43
N PRO A 16 12.01 -67.86 14.32
CA PRO A 16 12.20 -66.69 15.20
C PRO A 16 12.69 -67.04 16.62
N GLY A 17 13.23 -66.04 17.33
CA GLY A 17 13.59 -66.13 18.76
C GLY A 17 13.17 -64.87 19.52
N VAL A 18 12.38 -65.03 20.59
CA VAL A 18 11.84 -63.95 21.42
C VAL A 18 12.87 -63.49 22.47
N ILE A 19 13.19 -62.19 22.52
CA ILE A 19 13.81 -61.56 23.70
C ILE A 19 13.16 -60.21 24.04
N ILE A 20 12.36 -60.24 25.12
CA ILE A 20 12.26 -59.28 26.23
C ILE A 20 12.27 -57.76 25.92
N LYS A 21 11.19 -57.07 26.32
CA LYS A 21 11.13 -55.60 26.46
C LYS A 21 12.01 -55.10 27.63
N ALA A 22 12.82 -54.08 27.38
CA ALA A 22 13.20 -53.10 28.41
C ALA A 22 13.50 -51.72 27.77
N ASN A 23 12.99 -50.68 28.43
CA ASN A 23 12.98 -49.28 28.01
C ASN A 23 14.30 -48.70 27.45
N GLN A 24 14.19 -47.96 26.36
CA GLN A 24 14.94 -46.70 26.21
C GLN A 24 14.04 -45.66 25.53
N ALA A 25 13.55 -44.70 26.32
CA ALA A 25 13.14 -43.41 25.79
C ALA A 25 14.42 -42.59 25.53
N TRP A 26 14.44 -41.78 24.47
CA TRP A 26 15.02 -40.43 24.46
C TRP A 26 14.60 -39.65 23.19
N ASP A 27 14.34 -38.36 23.40
CA ASP A 27 14.08 -37.27 22.44
C ASP A 27 13.15 -37.47 21.24
N ASN A 28 11.85 -37.32 21.51
CA ASN A 28 10.96 -36.59 20.61
C ASN A 28 11.17 -35.06 20.84
N GLN A 29 12.09 -34.44 20.11
CA GLN A 29 12.19 -32.97 20.01
C GLN A 29 12.00 -32.50 18.57
N SER A 30 10.77 -32.13 18.24
CA SER A 30 10.49 -31.26 17.10
C SER A 30 11.21 -29.92 17.29
N PRO A 31 11.87 -29.35 16.26
CA PRO A 31 12.54 -28.06 16.40
C PRO A 31 11.52 -26.95 16.71
N CYS A 32 11.65 -26.33 17.88
CA CYS A 32 10.76 -25.25 18.29
C CYS A 32 10.90 -23.99 17.39
N PRO A 33 9.79 -23.28 17.10
CA PRO A 33 9.86 -21.98 16.42
C PRO A 33 10.66 -21.00 17.28
N SER A 34 11.81 -20.59 16.76
CA SER A 34 12.95 -20.22 17.61
C SER A 34 13.01 -18.73 17.97
N ALA A 35 12.16 -17.88 17.41
CA ALA A 35 11.92 -16.52 17.88
C ALA A 35 10.46 -16.12 17.58
N GLY A 36 9.84 -15.37 18.48
CA GLY A 36 8.44 -14.92 18.33
C GLY A 36 8.04 -13.91 19.41
N ILE A 37 6.88 -13.26 19.23
CA ILE A 37 6.37 -12.28 20.18
C ILE A 37 5.74 -13.03 21.37
N SER A 38 6.33 -12.88 22.56
CA SER A 38 5.84 -13.51 23.77
C SER A 38 4.63 -12.78 24.35
N ASN A 39 4.62 -11.45 24.27
CA ASN A 39 3.53 -10.60 24.74
C ASN A 39 3.42 -9.34 23.87
N MET A 40 2.19 -8.93 23.53
CA MET A 40 1.89 -7.64 22.93
C MET A 40 0.73 -6.99 23.69
N GLN A 41 1.01 -5.82 24.28
CA GLN A 41 0.03 -5.02 25.00
C GLN A 41 -0.15 -3.68 24.29
N VAL A 42 -1.38 -3.35 23.93
CA VAL A 42 -1.76 -2.03 23.42
C VAL A 42 -2.61 -1.33 24.46
N THR A 43 -2.30 -0.07 24.74
CA THR A 43 -3.09 0.78 25.60
C THR A 43 -3.36 2.10 24.89
N ALA A 44 -4.61 2.33 24.53
CA ALA A 44 -5.09 3.57 23.95
C ALA A 44 -5.85 4.38 25.01
N MET A 45 -5.48 5.64 25.16
CA MET A 45 -6.16 6.63 25.99
C MET A 45 -6.76 7.67 25.06
N ILE A 46 -8.08 7.64 24.90
CA ILE A 46 -8.84 8.60 24.11
C ILE A 46 -9.42 9.61 25.10
N THR A 47 -8.96 10.86 25.05
CA THR A 47 -9.47 11.93 25.91
C THR A 47 -9.88 13.11 25.04
N ALA A 48 -11.15 13.52 25.12
CA ALA A 48 -11.71 14.58 24.28
C ALA A 48 -11.31 14.43 22.80
N ARG A 49 -11.70 13.30 22.17
CA ARG A 49 -11.38 12.93 20.77
C ARG A 49 -9.90 12.77 20.43
N PHE A 50 -8.97 12.99 21.36
CA PHE A 50 -7.54 12.81 21.12
C PHE A 50 -7.08 11.44 21.61
N ALA A 51 -6.64 10.59 20.68
CA ALA A 51 -6.16 9.25 20.96
C ALA A 51 -4.62 9.25 21.14
N TYR A 52 -4.17 8.86 22.33
CA TYR A 52 -2.77 8.54 22.63
C TYR A 52 -2.65 7.02 22.74
N THR A 53 -1.93 6.38 21.81
CA THR A 53 -1.79 4.92 21.77
C THR A 53 -0.36 4.50 22.06
N HIS A 54 -0.19 3.73 23.14
CA HIS A 54 1.06 3.07 23.52
C HIS A 54 1.01 1.59 23.14
N VAL A 55 2.02 1.09 22.44
CA VAL A 55 2.15 -0.33 22.07
C VAL A 55 3.46 -0.88 22.62
N ALA A 56 3.36 -1.79 23.58
CA ALA A 56 4.47 -2.54 24.13
C ALA A 56 4.49 -3.96 23.54
N SER A 57 5.64 -4.40 23.02
CA SER A 57 5.84 -5.75 22.48
C SER A 57 7.12 -6.35 23.04
N THR A 58 7.07 -7.63 23.42
CA THR A 58 8.23 -8.39 23.91
C THR A 58 8.49 -9.57 22.98
N MET A 59 9.74 -9.72 22.55
CA MET A 59 10.20 -10.80 21.69
C MET A 59 11.32 -11.57 22.37
N HIS A 60 11.25 -12.90 22.33
CA HIS A 60 12.26 -13.76 22.97
C HIS A 60 12.83 -14.77 21.98
N ASN A 61 14.16 -14.82 21.87
CA ASN A 61 14.87 -15.75 21.01
C ASN A 61 15.12 -17.07 21.75
N ASN A 62 14.22 -18.03 21.56
CA ASN A 62 14.34 -19.41 22.08
C ASN A 62 15.36 -20.25 21.29
N GLY A 63 15.98 -19.70 20.24
CA GLY A 63 16.96 -20.39 19.40
C GLY A 63 18.35 -20.46 20.03
N ARG A 64 19.17 -21.38 19.51
CA ARG A 64 20.58 -21.57 19.90
C ARG A 64 21.55 -20.63 19.16
N VAL A 65 21.04 -19.75 18.30
CA VAL A 65 21.82 -18.78 17.50
C VAL A 65 21.15 -17.40 17.53
N PRO A 66 21.89 -16.30 17.32
CA PRO A 66 21.30 -14.99 17.12
C PRO A 66 20.29 -14.98 15.96
N ARG A 67 19.22 -14.21 16.10
CA ARG A 67 18.14 -14.09 15.12
C ARG A 67 17.62 -12.67 15.04
N ASP A 68 17.11 -12.32 13.87
CA ASP A 68 16.52 -11.01 13.68
C ASP A 68 15.09 -10.95 14.25
N ALA A 69 14.84 -9.95 15.09
CA ALA A 69 13.55 -9.59 15.64
C ALA A 69 12.99 -8.40 14.86
N VAL A 70 11.77 -8.54 14.33
CA VAL A 70 11.07 -7.49 13.58
C VAL A 70 9.86 -6.98 14.38
N PHE A 71 9.94 -5.74 14.82
CA PHE A 71 8.79 -4.98 15.31
C PHE A 71 8.16 -4.23 14.13
N HIS A 72 6.90 -4.53 13.83
CA HIS A 72 6.13 -3.94 12.72
C HIS A 72 4.74 -3.57 13.20
N ILE A 73 4.31 -2.33 12.91
CA ILE A 73 2.97 -1.82 13.19
C ILE A 73 2.52 -0.92 12.03
N GLN A 74 1.24 -0.96 11.67
CA GLN A 74 0.57 0.04 10.82
C GLN A 74 -0.14 1.09 11.70
N LEU A 75 0.05 2.37 11.37
CA LEU A 75 -0.51 3.54 12.04
C LEU A 75 -1.42 4.30 11.06
N PRO A 76 -2.55 4.90 11.49
CA PRO A 76 -3.31 5.80 10.63
C PRO A 76 -2.45 6.94 10.07
N LYS A 77 -2.71 7.39 8.84
CA LYS A 77 -1.91 8.43 8.17
C LYS A 77 -1.94 9.78 8.90
N GLU A 78 -3.03 10.08 9.59
CA GLU A 78 -3.22 11.23 10.47
C GLU A 78 -2.52 11.11 11.83
N ALA A 79 -1.91 9.96 12.16
CA ALA A 79 -1.19 9.80 13.42
C ALA A 79 0.26 10.31 13.33
N PHE A 80 0.75 10.93 14.39
CA PHE A 80 2.17 11.25 14.57
C PHE A 80 2.79 10.34 15.62
N ILE A 81 3.96 9.77 15.32
CA ILE A 81 4.78 9.07 16.31
C ILE A 81 5.43 10.12 17.21
N SER A 82 5.33 9.92 18.53
CA SER A 82 5.90 10.82 19.54
C SER A 82 7.02 10.19 20.35
N ASN A 83 7.06 8.87 20.47
CA ASN A 83 8.14 8.17 21.18
C ASN A 83 8.34 6.74 20.65
N PHE A 84 9.58 6.28 20.65
CA PHE A 84 9.92 4.87 20.49
C PHE A 84 11.10 4.51 21.40
N THR A 85 10.95 3.46 22.20
CA THR A 85 12.03 2.90 23.01
C THR A 85 12.20 1.42 22.75
N MET A 86 13.43 0.95 22.91
CA MET A 86 13.85 -0.38 22.48
C MET A 86 14.93 -0.89 23.43
N THR A 87 14.61 -1.89 24.24
CA THR A 87 15.51 -2.42 25.28
C THR A 87 15.99 -3.81 24.89
N ILE A 88 17.31 -4.01 24.83
CA ILE A 88 17.96 -5.30 24.56
C ILE A 88 19.00 -5.52 25.65
N ASN A 89 18.99 -6.69 26.31
CA ASN A 89 20.01 -7.06 27.31
C ASN A 89 20.19 -6.02 28.43
N GLY A 90 19.09 -5.39 28.86
CA GLY A 90 19.09 -4.29 29.83
C GLY A 90 19.60 -2.94 29.31
N THR A 91 20.10 -2.87 28.08
CA THR A 91 20.50 -1.61 27.43
C THR A 91 19.29 -0.97 26.75
N VAL A 92 18.95 0.25 27.14
CA VAL A 92 17.83 1.02 26.58
C VAL A 92 18.33 1.88 25.42
N HIS A 93 17.69 1.76 24.27
CA HIS A 93 17.86 2.63 23.12
C HIS A 93 16.58 3.47 22.93
N VAL A 94 16.74 4.79 22.91
CA VAL A 94 15.63 5.74 22.70
C VAL A 94 15.71 6.28 21.28
N GLY A 95 14.59 6.32 20.58
CA GLY A 95 14.46 6.95 19.27
C GLY A 95 14.51 8.47 19.41
N ARG A 96 15.46 9.11 18.73
CA ARG A 96 15.58 10.57 18.67
C ARG A 96 14.90 11.09 17.41
N VAL A 97 14.01 12.06 17.56
CA VAL A 97 13.46 12.81 16.41
C VAL A 97 14.49 13.85 15.96
N MET A 98 14.78 13.86 14.67
CA MET A 98 15.80 14.70 14.04
C MET A 98 15.29 15.21 12.69
N GLU A 99 15.97 16.18 12.08
CA GLU A 99 15.63 16.61 10.73
C GLU A 99 15.77 15.43 9.75
N LYS A 100 14.84 15.28 8.82
CA LYS A 100 14.76 14.14 7.92
C LYS A 100 15.98 13.94 7.03
N LEU A 101 16.68 15.02 6.65
CA LEU A 101 17.92 14.91 5.88
C LEU A 101 19.09 14.41 6.75
N GLU A 102 19.25 14.98 7.93
CA GLU A 102 20.26 14.57 8.94
C GLU A 102 20.08 13.09 9.31
N ALA A 103 18.84 12.71 9.66
CA ALA A 103 18.45 11.33 9.96
C ALA A 103 18.80 10.35 8.82
N LYS A 104 18.57 10.76 7.56
CA LYS A 104 18.89 9.95 6.37
C LYS A 104 20.40 9.78 6.17
N MET A 105 21.22 10.78 6.52
CA MET A 105 22.68 10.66 6.50
C MET A 105 23.18 9.75 7.62
N GLN A 106 22.67 9.92 8.85
CA GLN A 106 23.02 9.08 9.99
C GLN A 106 22.65 7.60 9.76
N TYR A 107 21.48 7.33 9.19
CA TYR A 107 21.07 5.99 8.75
C TYR A 107 22.04 5.38 7.73
N LYS A 108 22.41 6.12 6.68
CA LYS A 108 23.37 5.64 5.66
C LYS A 108 24.73 5.31 6.27
N HIS A 109 25.26 6.19 7.11
CA HIS A 109 26.55 6.02 7.77
C HIS A 109 26.54 4.77 8.68
N ALA A 110 25.51 4.64 9.52
CA ALA A 110 25.38 3.51 10.43
C ALA A 110 25.20 2.17 9.68
N ARG A 111 24.42 2.13 8.59
CA ARG A 111 24.27 0.93 7.75
C ARG A 111 25.61 0.52 7.13
N TRP A 112 26.43 1.48 6.68
CA TRP A 112 27.78 1.21 6.17
C TRP A 112 28.71 0.64 7.24
N GLN A 113 28.55 1.07 8.50
CA GLN A 113 29.24 0.51 9.66
C GLN A 113 28.66 -0.83 10.19
N GLY A 114 27.68 -1.43 9.50
CA GLY A 114 27.03 -2.67 9.94
C GLY A 114 26.16 -2.51 11.19
N ARG A 115 25.80 -1.29 11.57
CA ARG A 115 24.92 -1.01 12.72
C ARG A 115 23.45 -1.13 12.31
N THR A 116 22.64 -1.63 13.24
CA THR A 116 21.18 -1.69 13.13
C THR A 116 20.57 -0.31 13.37
N ILE A 117 19.84 0.24 12.38
CA ILE A 117 18.97 1.42 12.52
C ILE A 117 17.64 1.17 11.78
N SER A 118 16.53 1.62 12.36
CA SER A 118 15.20 1.61 11.75
C SER A 118 14.98 2.80 10.82
N LEU A 119 14.15 2.62 9.77
CA LEU A 119 13.70 3.68 8.89
C LEU A 119 12.19 3.52 8.61
N LEU A 120 11.44 4.58 8.86
CA LEU A 120 10.03 4.71 8.48
C LEU A 120 9.84 4.57 6.97
N ARG A 121 8.83 3.79 6.54
CA ARG A 121 8.48 3.62 5.13
C ARG A 121 6.95 3.55 4.95
N SER A 122 6.39 4.48 4.19
CA SER A 122 4.99 4.43 3.77
C SER A 122 4.84 3.53 2.55
N VAL A 123 3.80 2.69 2.52
CA VAL A 123 3.49 1.78 1.39
C VAL A 123 1.98 1.64 1.16
N GLU A 124 1.13 1.85 2.18
CA GLU A 124 -0.34 1.81 2.07
C GLU A 124 -0.98 3.21 2.01
N PRO A 125 -2.25 3.34 1.57
CA PRO A 125 -2.84 4.66 1.24
C PRO A 125 -3.24 5.51 2.46
N ASP A 126 -3.88 4.87 3.45
CA ASP A 126 -4.38 5.49 4.69
C ASP A 126 -3.59 5.06 5.94
N MET A 127 -2.59 4.18 5.76
CA MET A 127 -1.77 3.62 6.84
C MET A 127 -0.26 3.82 6.56
N GLN A 128 0.48 4.29 7.56
CA GLN A 128 1.93 4.35 7.56
C GLN A 128 2.50 3.11 8.25
N HIS A 129 3.59 2.52 7.73
CA HIS A 129 4.27 1.41 8.42
C HIS A 129 5.46 1.91 9.24
N PHE A 130 5.51 1.45 10.48
CA PHE A 130 6.66 1.58 11.35
C PHE A 130 7.33 0.21 11.51
N THR A 131 8.56 0.07 11.00
CA THR A 131 9.29 -1.21 11.01
C THR A 131 10.68 -1.04 11.62
N VAL A 132 10.99 -1.83 12.64
CA VAL A 132 12.29 -1.90 13.30
C VAL A 132 12.76 -3.34 13.27
N THR A 133 13.86 -3.60 12.56
CA THR A 133 14.54 -4.90 12.55
C THR A 133 15.82 -4.78 13.38
N MET A 134 16.13 -5.79 14.19
CA MET A 134 17.37 -5.88 14.98
C MET A 134 17.83 -7.34 15.12
N SER A 135 19.08 -7.58 15.53
CA SER A 135 19.54 -8.94 15.88
C SER A 135 19.58 -9.15 17.40
N VAL A 136 18.98 -10.24 17.87
CA VAL A 136 18.85 -10.65 19.29
C VAL A 136 19.60 -11.97 19.48
N ALA A 137 20.49 -12.10 20.47
CA ALA A 137 21.28 -13.32 20.62
C ALA A 137 20.44 -14.50 21.18
N ALA A 138 21.04 -15.69 21.19
CA ALA A 138 20.41 -16.90 21.69
C ALA A 138 20.02 -16.77 23.18
N GLY A 139 18.76 -17.04 23.52
CA GLY A 139 18.23 -16.91 24.88
C GLY A 139 17.96 -15.48 25.35
N GLU A 140 18.16 -14.47 24.50
CA GLU A 140 17.95 -13.06 24.86
C GLU A 140 16.51 -12.57 24.56
N THR A 141 16.16 -11.44 25.16
CA THR A 141 14.84 -10.80 25.06
C THR A 141 15.00 -9.36 24.59
N ALA A 142 14.15 -8.95 23.65
CA ALA A 142 14.01 -7.56 23.22
C ALA A 142 12.62 -7.04 23.60
N HIS A 143 12.57 -5.83 24.16
CA HIS A 143 11.35 -5.11 24.47
C HIS A 143 11.25 -3.87 23.57
N PHE A 144 10.09 -3.66 22.99
CA PHE A 144 9.78 -2.55 22.09
C PHE A 144 8.62 -1.77 22.67
N GLN A 145 8.68 -0.44 22.65
CA GLN A 145 7.56 0.42 23.01
C GLN A 145 7.42 1.53 21.98
N LEU A 146 6.27 1.62 21.32
CA LEU A 146 5.92 2.69 20.39
C LEU A 146 4.81 3.54 21.00
N THR A 147 4.88 4.85 20.81
CA THR A 147 3.81 5.79 21.16
C THR A 147 3.47 6.64 19.95
N TYR A 148 2.19 6.69 19.60
CA TYR A 148 1.66 7.53 18.53
C TYR A 148 0.34 8.17 18.93
N GLU A 149 0.03 9.29 18.30
CA GLU A 149 -1.04 10.22 18.70
C GLU A 149 -1.86 10.69 17.50
N GLN A 150 -3.18 10.82 17.68
CA GLN A 150 -4.11 11.14 16.61
C GLN A 150 -5.32 11.94 17.14
N LEU A 151 -5.71 13.00 16.43
CA LEU A 151 -7.06 13.59 16.58
C LEU A 151 -8.07 12.74 15.77
N LEU A 152 -9.06 12.17 16.47
CA LEU A 152 -10.17 11.48 15.82
C LEU A 152 -11.10 12.51 15.17
N ARG A 153 -11.37 12.35 13.87
CA ARG A 153 -12.25 13.25 13.12
C ARG A 153 -13.67 12.72 13.13
N ARG A 154 -14.65 13.58 13.43
CA ARG A 154 -16.06 13.25 13.30
C ARG A 154 -16.48 13.26 11.83
N ARG A 155 -17.10 12.18 11.35
CA ARG A 155 -17.75 12.11 10.03
C ARG A 155 -19.03 11.29 10.16
N LEU A 156 -20.09 11.68 9.47
CA LEU A 156 -21.37 10.96 9.49
C LEU A 156 -21.84 10.62 10.93
N GLU A 157 -21.75 11.61 11.83
CA GLU A 157 -22.20 11.57 13.23
C GLU A 157 -21.46 10.60 14.16
N LYS A 158 -20.22 10.23 13.83
CA LYS A 158 -19.37 9.34 14.64
C LYS A 158 -17.88 9.67 14.53
N TYR A 159 -17.10 9.19 15.49
CA TYR A 159 -15.66 9.02 15.42
C TYR A 159 -15.34 7.55 15.21
N ASP A 160 -14.38 7.26 14.31
CA ASP A 160 -13.85 5.93 14.07
C ASP A 160 -12.41 5.84 14.62
N TYR A 161 -12.15 4.93 15.56
CA TYR A 161 -10.80 4.55 16.01
C TYR A 161 -10.45 3.15 15.47
N THR A 162 -9.36 3.05 14.71
CA THR A 162 -8.89 1.80 14.12
C THR A 162 -7.46 1.51 14.56
N LEU A 163 -7.25 0.30 15.08
CA LEU A 163 -5.96 -0.24 15.47
C LEU A 163 -5.65 -1.46 14.59
N SER A 164 -4.54 -1.44 13.87
CA SER A 164 -4.09 -2.63 13.15
C SER A 164 -3.52 -3.67 14.11
N LEU A 165 -4.00 -4.92 14.02
CA LEU A 165 -3.49 -6.05 14.82
C LEU A 165 -2.44 -6.87 14.06
N ARG A 166 -2.01 -6.39 12.88
CA ARG A 166 -1.06 -7.10 12.01
C ARG A 166 0.35 -7.01 12.59
N THR A 167 0.94 -8.16 12.88
CA THR A 167 2.32 -8.30 13.35
C THR A 167 3.16 -9.13 12.38
N ALA A 168 4.49 -8.97 12.43
CA ALA A 168 5.42 -9.75 11.59
C ALA A 168 5.62 -11.20 12.07
N HIS A 169 5.26 -11.50 13.32
CA HIS A 169 5.43 -12.80 13.97
C HIS A 169 4.17 -13.13 14.79
N SER A 170 3.92 -14.42 15.04
CA SER A 170 2.81 -14.79 15.92
C SER A 170 3.03 -14.33 17.36
N VAL A 171 1.92 -14.00 18.02
CA VAL A 171 1.85 -13.41 19.34
C VAL A 171 1.29 -14.44 20.31
N ARG A 172 2.04 -14.80 21.36
CA ARG A 172 1.57 -15.80 22.35
C ARG A 172 0.50 -15.25 23.29
N GLN A 173 0.61 -13.99 23.68
CA GLN A 173 -0.34 -13.28 24.55
C GLN A 173 -0.59 -11.89 23.97
N MET A 174 -1.86 -11.54 23.79
CA MET A 174 -2.27 -10.23 23.29
C MET A 174 -3.34 -9.62 24.19
N GLN A 175 -3.18 -8.34 24.49
CA GLN A 175 -4.17 -7.53 25.21
C GLN A 175 -4.23 -6.14 24.57
N VAL A 176 -5.44 -5.68 24.26
CA VAL A 176 -5.72 -4.30 23.87
C VAL A 176 -6.66 -3.72 24.92
N ASP A 177 -6.29 -2.60 25.52
CA ASP A 177 -7.14 -1.79 26.39
C ASP A 177 -7.35 -0.42 25.75
N VAL A 178 -8.61 -0.04 25.55
CA VAL A 178 -8.98 1.31 25.11
C VAL A 178 -9.76 1.97 26.23
N TYR A 179 -9.16 3.00 26.84
CA TYR A 179 -9.81 3.89 27.79
C TYR A 179 -10.32 5.11 27.03
N ILE A 180 -11.58 5.46 27.21
CA ILE A 180 -12.24 6.63 26.62
C ILE A 180 -12.69 7.52 27.77
N ASP A 181 -12.39 8.81 27.68
CA ASP A 181 -12.73 9.84 28.66
C ASP A 181 -13.24 11.09 27.92
N GLU A 182 -14.55 11.31 27.94
CA GLU A 182 -15.22 12.38 27.20
C GLU A 182 -15.97 13.30 28.17
N PRO A 183 -15.53 14.55 28.38
CA PRO A 183 -16.14 15.47 29.36
C PRO A 183 -17.63 15.79 29.11
N GLU A 184 -18.09 15.75 27.86
CA GLU A 184 -19.53 15.85 27.50
C GLU A 184 -20.34 14.59 27.84
N GLY A 185 -19.71 13.42 27.89
CA GLY A 185 -20.38 12.11 27.97
C GLY A 185 -20.40 11.36 26.64
N ILE A 186 -20.49 10.03 26.71
CA ILE A 186 -20.47 9.10 25.57
C ILE A 186 -21.91 8.79 25.17
N ARG A 187 -22.35 9.27 23.99
CA ARG A 187 -23.72 9.07 23.47
C ARG A 187 -23.98 7.63 23.06
N PHE A 188 -23.01 7.01 22.39
CA PHE A 188 -23.02 5.59 22.06
C PHE A 188 -21.58 5.09 21.93
N LEU A 189 -21.38 3.78 22.14
CA LEU A 189 -20.12 3.09 21.87
C LEU A 189 -20.44 1.76 21.18
N LYS A 190 -19.73 1.46 20.09
CA LYS A 190 -19.85 0.22 19.32
C LYS A 190 -18.45 -0.27 18.96
N VAL A 191 -18.17 -1.53 19.26
CA VAL A 191 -16.92 -2.18 18.85
C VAL A 191 -17.27 -3.25 17.82
N SER A 192 -16.59 -3.25 16.68
CA SER A 192 -16.82 -4.23 15.62
C SER A 192 -16.29 -5.61 16.03
N PRO A 193 -17.02 -6.71 15.79
CA PRO A 193 -16.48 -8.04 15.96
C PRO A 193 -15.21 -8.24 15.12
N VAL A 194 -14.16 -8.78 15.73
CA VAL A 194 -12.97 -9.22 15.00
C VAL A 194 -13.26 -10.60 14.39
N PRO A 195 -13.17 -10.79 13.06
CA PRO A 195 -13.46 -12.07 12.43
C PRO A 195 -12.68 -13.22 13.06
N GLU A 196 -13.36 -14.36 13.23
CA GLU A 196 -12.80 -15.61 13.78
C GLU A 196 -12.32 -15.52 15.25
N VAL A 197 -12.61 -14.42 15.95
CA VAL A 197 -12.37 -14.28 17.40
C VAL A 197 -13.72 -14.35 18.15
N PRO A 198 -13.85 -15.16 19.22
CA PRO A 198 -15.10 -15.25 19.97
C PRO A 198 -15.43 -13.92 20.66
N SER A 199 -16.71 -13.57 20.74
CA SER A 199 -17.18 -12.35 21.41
C SER A 199 -16.78 -12.26 22.88
N SER A 200 -16.61 -13.39 23.56
CA SER A 200 -16.11 -13.48 24.94
C SER A 200 -14.64 -13.04 25.12
N ALA A 201 -13.88 -12.85 24.04
CA ALA A 201 -12.58 -12.20 24.08
C ALA A 201 -12.67 -10.68 24.28
N MET A 202 -13.87 -10.09 24.17
CA MET A 202 -14.10 -8.66 24.25
C MET A 202 -14.98 -8.33 25.45
N THR A 203 -14.64 -7.27 26.17
CA THR A 203 -15.43 -6.75 27.29
C THR A 203 -15.50 -5.24 27.15
N VAL A 204 -16.71 -4.69 27.27
CA VAL A 204 -16.96 -3.25 27.23
C VAL A 204 -17.61 -2.86 28.55
N ILE A 205 -16.94 -2.01 29.32
CA ILE A 205 -17.48 -1.37 30.52
C ILE A 205 -17.70 0.09 30.15
N GLN A 206 -18.93 0.58 30.21
CA GLN A 206 -19.28 1.96 29.90
C GLN A 206 -20.02 2.61 31.07
N ALA A 207 -19.60 3.82 31.40
CA ALA A 207 -20.28 4.79 32.25
C ALA A 207 -20.63 6.04 31.42
N GLU A 208 -21.19 7.07 32.06
CA GLU A 208 -21.63 8.30 31.38
C GLU A 208 -20.51 8.98 30.57
N ARG A 209 -19.34 9.20 31.18
CA ARG A 209 -18.19 9.91 30.58
C ARG A 209 -16.99 9.03 30.27
N GLN A 210 -17.03 7.78 30.72
CA GLN A 210 -15.89 6.87 30.65
C GLN A 210 -16.29 5.56 30.00
N ALA A 211 -15.40 5.00 29.19
CA ALA A 211 -15.50 3.61 28.78
C ALA A 211 -14.14 2.92 28.82
N HIS A 212 -14.16 1.62 29.11
CA HIS A 212 -13.01 0.74 29.02
C HIS A 212 -13.38 -0.45 28.15
N VAL A 213 -12.72 -0.58 27.01
CA VAL A 213 -12.81 -1.75 26.14
C VAL A 213 -11.55 -2.58 26.33
N THR A 214 -11.70 -3.78 26.88
CA THR A 214 -10.65 -4.80 26.92
C THR A 214 -10.89 -5.82 25.81
N PHE A 215 -9.85 -6.10 25.02
CA PHE A 215 -9.82 -7.19 24.05
C PHE A 215 -8.65 -8.13 24.35
N ARG A 216 -8.96 -9.38 24.71
CA ARG A 216 -8.04 -10.44 25.11
C ARG A 216 -8.39 -11.74 24.34
N PRO A 217 -7.89 -11.92 23.11
CA PRO A 217 -8.17 -13.11 22.30
C PRO A 217 -7.63 -14.42 22.89
N CYS A 218 -6.74 -14.36 23.89
CA CYS A 218 -6.17 -15.52 24.59
C CYS A 218 -6.40 -15.44 26.11
N PRO A 219 -7.61 -15.72 26.63
CA PRO A 219 -7.92 -15.54 28.04
C PRO A 219 -7.34 -16.62 28.98
N GLN A 220 -6.89 -17.77 28.46
CA GLN A 220 -6.37 -18.87 29.30
C GLN A 220 -4.84 -18.82 29.42
N VAL A 221 -4.35 -18.43 30.61
CA VAL A 221 -2.93 -18.49 30.97
C VAL A 221 -2.41 -19.91 30.83
N GLY A 222 -1.28 -20.09 30.12
CA GLY A 222 -0.59 -21.37 29.99
C GLY A 222 -1.02 -22.29 28.83
N LYS A 223 -2.07 -21.94 28.05
CA LYS A 223 -2.37 -22.66 26.80
C LYS A 223 -1.82 -21.92 25.58
N ARG A 224 -1.30 -22.68 24.61
CA ARG A 224 -0.88 -22.14 23.31
C ARG A 224 -2.12 -21.67 22.55
N CYS A 225 -2.14 -20.40 22.15
CA CYS A 225 -3.33 -19.77 21.60
C CYS A 225 -3.52 -20.16 20.12
N SER A 226 -4.30 -21.21 19.87
CA SER A 226 -4.54 -21.79 18.54
C SER A 226 -5.10 -20.80 17.50
N HIS A 227 -5.71 -19.70 17.95
CA HIS A 227 -6.29 -18.67 17.10
C HIS A 227 -5.30 -17.51 16.81
N CYS A 228 -4.19 -17.39 17.55
CA CYS A 228 -3.22 -16.29 17.33
C CYS A 228 -2.14 -16.58 16.28
N ASP A 229 -1.83 -17.85 16.03
CA ASP A 229 -0.71 -18.18 15.13
C ASP A 229 -0.98 -17.75 13.67
N HIS A 230 -2.24 -17.51 13.26
CA HIS A 230 -2.58 -16.98 11.93
C HIS A 230 -3.72 -15.92 11.84
N LEU A 231 -4.66 -15.83 12.79
CA LEU A 231 -5.94 -15.13 12.53
C LEU A 231 -5.94 -13.63 12.87
N LEU A 232 -5.25 -13.22 13.94
CA LEU A 232 -5.12 -11.80 14.31
C LEU A 232 -4.22 -11.02 13.34
N MET A 233 -3.27 -11.70 12.70
CA MET A 233 -2.26 -11.12 11.80
C MET A 233 -2.85 -10.52 10.50
N ARG A 234 -4.17 -10.63 10.29
CA ARG A 234 -4.89 -10.18 9.09
C ARG A 234 -6.04 -9.20 9.37
N ASN A 235 -6.33 -8.91 10.63
CA ASN A 235 -7.51 -8.17 11.06
C ASN A 235 -7.16 -6.84 11.76
N ASN A 236 -8.14 -5.95 11.82
CA ASN A 236 -8.03 -4.67 12.54
C ASN A 236 -9.06 -4.66 13.68
N PHE A 237 -8.71 -4.07 14.81
CA PHE A 237 -9.67 -3.70 15.85
C PHE A 237 -10.30 -2.36 15.49
N HIS A 238 -11.62 -2.26 15.57
CA HIS A 238 -12.37 -1.09 15.10
C HIS A 238 -13.44 -0.69 16.11
N LEU A 239 -13.42 0.59 16.50
CA LEU A 239 -14.28 1.17 17.53
C LEU A 239 -14.96 2.43 16.98
N GLN A 240 -16.26 2.57 17.24
CA GLN A 240 -17.10 3.69 16.84
C GLN A 240 -17.79 4.28 18.06
N TYR A 241 -17.75 5.59 18.21
CA TYR A 241 -18.50 6.30 19.24
C TYR A 241 -18.88 7.71 18.79
N ASP A 242 -19.73 8.38 19.55
CA ASP A 242 -19.96 9.82 19.47
C ASP A 242 -20.25 10.32 20.89
N VAL A 243 -20.11 11.63 21.10
CA VAL A 243 -20.38 12.25 22.41
C VAL A 243 -21.80 12.77 22.50
N VAL A 244 -22.27 13.00 23.73
CA VAL A 244 -23.48 13.77 24.00
C VAL A 244 -23.29 15.18 23.46
N ARG A 245 -24.33 15.75 22.83
CA ARG A 245 -24.30 17.11 22.27
C ARG A 245 -25.24 18.00 23.08
N HIS A 246 -24.70 19.11 23.56
CA HIS A 246 -25.46 20.16 24.22
C HIS A 246 -26.09 21.11 23.18
N LEU A 247 -27.06 21.93 23.60
CA LEU A 247 -27.87 22.77 22.70
C LEU A 247 -27.13 24.00 22.14
N ASP A 248 -26.11 24.47 22.87
CA ASP A 248 -25.10 25.42 22.42
C ASP A 248 -24.20 24.85 21.30
N GLY A 249 -24.21 23.53 21.12
CA GLY A 249 -23.60 22.88 19.96
C GLY A 249 -22.08 22.78 20.02
N GLY A 250 -21.46 22.92 21.18
CA GLY A 250 -20.01 22.86 21.31
C GLY A 250 -19.51 22.69 22.73
N ARG A 251 -18.19 22.68 22.89
CA ARG A 251 -17.51 22.76 24.18
C ARG A 251 -16.12 23.37 24.04
N ILE A 252 -15.70 24.18 25.01
CA ILE A 252 -14.30 24.60 25.17
C ILE A 252 -13.70 23.85 26.36
N GLU A 253 -12.58 23.18 26.13
CA GLU A 253 -11.79 22.50 27.15
C GLU A 253 -10.50 23.28 27.41
N ILE A 254 -10.20 23.60 28.68
CA ILE A 254 -9.03 24.41 29.06
C ILE A 254 -8.18 23.65 30.09
N VAL A 255 -6.93 23.34 29.73
CA VAL A 255 -5.95 22.71 30.63
C VAL A 255 -4.57 23.32 30.44
N ASP A 256 -3.93 23.69 31.56
CA ASP A 256 -2.52 24.08 31.66
C ASP A 256 -2.05 25.15 30.64
N GLY A 257 -2.90 26.16 30.40
CA GLY A 257 -2.59 27.31 29.51
C GLY A 257 -2.91 27.08 28.04
N TYR A 258 -3.54 25.96 27.69
CA TYR A 258 -3.98 25.62 26.34
C TYR A 258 -5.49 25.36 26.34
N PHE A 259 -6.15 25.65 25.22
CA PHE A 259 -7.56 25.33 25.03
C PHE A 259 -7.81 24.61 23.70
N VAL A 260 -8.87 23.82 23.69
CA VAL A 260 -9.46 23.22 22.48
C VAL A 260 -10.95 23.51 22.49
N HIS A 261 -11.49 23.92 21.35
CA HIS A 261 -12.88 24.29 21.16
C HIS A 261 -13.47 23.41 20.05
N TYR A 262 -14.43 22.57 20.44
CA TYR A 262 -15.21 21.70 19.56
C TYR A 262 -16.54 22.39 19.24
N PHE A 263 -16.92 22.47 17.97
CA PHE A 263 -18.21 23.02 17.54
C PHE A 263 -18.87 22.09 16.52
N ALA A 264 -20.01 21.52 16.91
CA ALA A 264 -20.85 20.63 16.13
C ALA A 264 -22.32 20.77 16.55
N PRO A 265 -22.99 21.89 16.22
CA PRO A 265 -24.39 22.10 16.56
C PRO A 265 -25.29 21.04 15.90
N SER A 266 -26.31 20.63 16.63
CA SER A 266 -27.30 19.64 16.20
C SER A 266 -28.66 20.28 15.97
N ASN A 267 -29.55 19.59 15.25
CA ASN A 267 -30.94 20.01 15.00
C ASN A 267 -31.13 21.34 14.21
N LEU A 268 -30.08 21.85 13.56
CA LEU A 268 -30.21 22.97 12.63
C LEU A 268 -30.91 22.53 11.32
N PRO A 269 -31.75 23.40 10.73
CA PRO A 269 -32.30 23.17 9.39
C PRO A 269 -31.18 23.17 8.34
N PRO A 270 -31.24 22.32 7.30
CA PRO A 270 -30.27 22.36 6.20
C PRO A 270 -30.32 23.68 5.44
N VAL A 271 -29.16 24.20 5.06
CA VAL A 271 -29.04 25.33 4.14
C VAL A 271 -29.33 24.83 2.71
N PRO A 272 -30.27 25.45 1.97
CA PRO A 272 -30.49 25.14 0.56
C PRO A 272 -29.18 25.28 -0.20
N LYS A 273 -28.90 24.37 -1.14
CA LYS A 273 -27.64 24.40 -1.90
C LYS A 273 -27.89 24.39 -3.41
N ASN A 274 -26.95 24.98 -4.13
CA ASN A 274 -26.87 24.96 -5.58
C ASN A 274 -25.67 24.08 -5.92
N ILE A 275 -25.90 22.84 -6.36
CA ILE A 275 -24.85 21.84 -6.50
C ILE A 275 -24.69 21.38 -7.94
N ILE A 276 -23.49 21.58 -8.50
CA ILE A 276 -23.13 21.03 -9.81
C ILE A 276 -22.18 19.85 -9.61
N PHE A 277 -22.58 18.68 -10.10
CA PHE A 277 -21.72 17.51 -10.16
C PHE A 277 -21.04 17.48 -11.53
N ILE A 278 -19.71 17.64 -11.54
CA ILE A 278 -18.89 17.57 -12.74
C ILE A 278 -18.27 16.17 -12.81
N VAL A 279 -18.59 15.44 -13.86
CA VAL A 279 -18.31 14.01 -13.99
C VAL A 279 -17.45 13.76 -15.22
N ASP A 280 -16.23 13.28 -14.97
CA ASP A 280 -15.35 12.79 -16.02
C ASP A 280 -15.99 11.57 -16.70
N VAL A 281 -16.13 11.65 -18.02
CA VAL A 281 -16.58 10.55 -18.87
C VAL A 281 -15.56 10.27 -19.98
N SER A 282 -14.28 10.57 -19.74
CA SER A 282 -13.17 10.18 -20.61
C SER A 282 -13.07 8.65 -20.78
N GLY A 283 -12.34 8.21 -21.81
CA GLY A 283 -12.17 6.79 -22.11
C GLY A 283 -11.53 5.96 -20.99
N SER A 284 -10.80 6.58 -20.04
CA SER A 284 -10.24 5.91 -18.87
C SER A 284 -11.32 5.46 -17.89
N MET A 285 -12.45 6.16 -17.79
CA MET A 285 -13.57 5.86 -16.89
C MET A 285 -14.35 4.59 -17.28
N TRP A 286 -14.06 3.98 -18.44
CA TRP A 286 -14.77 2.82 -18.96
C TRP A 286 -14.81 1.62 -18.01
N GLY A 287 -15.95 0.93 -17.99
CA GLY A 287 -16.17 -0.27 -17.17
C GLY A 287 -16.60 0.07 -15.74
N VAL A 288 -15.90 -0.46 -14.75
CA VAL A 288 -16.34 -0.42 -13.34
C VAL A 288 -16.35 1.01 -12.77
N LYS A 289 -15.43 1.89 -13.19
CA LYS A 289 -15.35 3.29 -12.72
C LYS A 289 -16.62 4.07 -13.05
N ILE A 290 -17.03 4.13 -14.32
CA ILE A 290 -18.28 4.81 -14.71
C ILE A 290 -19.52 4.13 -14.11
N GLN A 291 -19.54 2.81 -13.95
CA GLN A 291 -20.66 2.11 -13.29
C GLN A 291 -20.82 2.51 -11.81
N GLN A 292 -19.71 2.57 -11.06
CA GLN A 292 -19.73 2.99 -9.65
C GLN A 292 -20.02 4.49 -9.49
N THR A 293 -19.53 5.30 -10.43
CA THR A 293 -19.89 6.73 -10.55
C THR A 293 -21.39 6.92 -10.70
N LYS A 294 -22.01 6.23 -11.67
CA LYS A 294 -23.46 6.24 -11.87
C LYS A 294 -24.21 5.81 -10.60
N GLN A 295 -23.81 4.71 -9.98
CA GLN A 295 -24.45 4.22 -8.73
C GLN A 295 -24.37 5.24 -7.58
N ALA A 296 -23.26 5.97 -7.45
CA ALA A 296 -23.12 7.01 -6.43
C ALA A 296 -23.94 8.26 -6.75
N LEU A 297 -23.96 8.70 -8.01
CA LEU A 297 -24.78 9.85 -8.45
C LEU A 297 -26.28 9.56 -8.30
N LEU A 298 -26.76 8.38 -8.73
CA LEU A 298 -28.17 7.98 -8.58
C LEU A 298 -28.61 7.97 -7.10
N HIS A 299 -27.74 7.52 -6.19
CA HIS A 299 -27.98 7.59 -4.75
C HIS A 299 -28.04 9.05 -4.24
N THR A 300 -27.12 9.89 -4.70
CA THR A 300 -26.99 11.30 -4.27
C THR A 300 -28.18 12.14 -4.76
N LEU A 301 -28.60 11.97 -6.01
CA LEU A 301 -29.79 12.63 -6.57
C LEU A 301 -31.06 12.30 -5.78
N GLY A 302 -31.17 11.08 -5.23
CA GLY A 302 -32.26 10.67 -4.35
C GLY A 302 -32.25 11.31 -2.96
N LYS A 303 -31.17 12.01 -2.57
CA LYS A 303 -31.04 12.71 -1.28
C LYS A 303 -31.23 14.22 -1.36
N LEU A 304 -31.29 14.79 -2.56
CA LEU A 304 -31.58 16.22 -2.74
C LEU A 304 -32.98 16.55 -2.21
N GLN A 305 -33.08 17.64 -1.45
CA GLN A 305 -34.30 18.10 -0.80
C GLN A 305 -35.05 19.08 -1.71
N PRO A 306 -36.39 19.20 -1.58
CA PRO A 306 -37.12 20.32 -2.19
C PRO A 306 -36.48 21.67 -1.81
N GLY A 307 -36.33 22.58 -2.78
CA GLY A 307 -35.59 23.84 -2.62
C GLY A 307 -34.07 23.76 -2.84
N ASP A 308 -33.46 22.58 -2.95
CA ASP A 308 -32.11 22.47 -3.54
C ASP A 308 -32.18 22.74 -5.05
N HIS A 309 -31.13 23.31 -5.62
CA HIS A 309 -30.93 23.44 -7.06
C HIS A 309 -29.73 22.61 -7.50
N PHE A 310 -29.79 21.98 -8.67
CA PHE A 310 -28.69 21.15 -9.14
C PHE A 310 -28.58 21.09 -10.67
N ASN A 311 -27.40 20.71 -11.14
CA ASN A 311 -27.17 20.29 -12.52
C ASN A 311 -26.07 19.21 -12.56
N LEU A 312 -26.02 18.48 -13.66
CA LEU A 312 -25.03 17.45 -13.97
C LEU A 312 -24.23 17.94 -15.19
N VAL A 313 -22.92 18.03 -15.07
CA VAL A 313 -22.02 18.34 -16.18
C VAL A 313 -21.15 17.12 -16.44
N ASN A 314 -21.25 16.54 -17.62
CA ASN A 314 -20.30 15.53 -18.07
C ASN A 314 -19.19 16.22 -18.89
N PHE A 315 -17.98 15.68 -18.84
CA PHE A 315 -16.90 16.18 -19.69
C PHE A 315 -15.97 15.08 -20.17
N ASN A 316 -15.50 15.27 -21.41
CA ASN A 316 -14.41 14.50 -22.00
C ASN A 316 -13.53 15.42 -22.88
N HIS A 317 -13.66 15.33 -24.20
CA HIS A 317 -13.15 16.33 -25.14
C HIS A 317 -14.16 17.48 -25.35
N HIS A 318 -15.45 17.22 -25.09
CA HIS A 318 -16.51 18.23 -25.00
C HIS A 318 -16.95 18.39 -23.54
N VAL A 319 -17.75 19.43 -23.29
CA VAL A 319 -18.42 19.69 -22.00
C VAL A 319 -19.90 19.78 -22.31
N GLU A 320 -20.70 18.97 -21.63
CA GLU A 320 -22.15 18.89 -21.83
C GLU A 320 -22.84 18.93 -20.47
N SER A 321 -23.91 19.71 -20.33
CA SER A 321 -24.78 19.68 -19.16
C SER A 321 -26.06 18.87 -19.44
N TRP A 322 -26.72 18.44 -18.38
CA TRP A 322 -28.04 17.82 -18.44
C TRP A 322 -29.15 18.85 -18.75
N ALA A 323 -29.02 20.04 -18.19
CA ALA A 323 -29.87 21.20 -18.47
C ALA A 323 -29.01 22.45 -18.77
N ASP A 324 -29.58 23.46 -19.43
CA ASP A 324 -28.87 24.72 -19.74
C ASP A 324 -28.67 25.61 -18.49
N GLU A 325 -29.54 25.45 -17.48
CA GLU A 325 -29.55 26.23 -16.24
C GLU A 325 -29.60 25.32 -14.99
N LEU A 326 -29.58 25.91 -13.80
CA LEU A 326 -29.76 25.18 -12.54
C LEU A 326 -31.23 24.83 -12.31
N MET A 327 -31.52 23.54 -12.17
CA MET A 327 -32.90 23.04 -12.01
C MET A 327 -33.22 22.78 -10.54
N GLU A 328 -34.42 23.13 -10.08
CA GLU A 328 -34.90 22.75 -8.75
C GLU A 328 -34.96 21.22 -8.62
N ALA A 329 -34.61 20.70 -7.44
CA ALA A 329 -34.68 19.28 -7.07
C ALA A 329 -36.12 18.77 -6.85
N SER A 330 -37.02 19.02 -7.79
CA SER A 330 -38.33 18.39 -7.90
C SER A 330 -38.21 16.90 -8.26
N GLU A 331 -39.21 16.08 -7.96
CA GLU A 331 -39.14 14.65 -8.27
C GLU A 331 -39.08 14.37 -9.79
N SER A 332 -39.76 15.16 -10.64
CA SER A 332 -39.63 15.06 -12.10
C SER A 332 -38.20 15.34 -12.55
N ASN A 333 -37.62 16.47 -12.11
CA ASN A 333 -36.26 16.86 -12.45
C ASN A 333 -35.23 15.81 -11.96
N LYS A 334 -35.45 15.22 -10.78
CA LYS A 334 -34.62 14.10 -10.28
C LYS A 334 -34.76 12.85 -11.15
N GLU A 335 -35.93 12.52 -11.66
CA GLU A 335 -36.13 11.37 -12.53
C GLU A 335 -35.48 11.57 -13.90
N ASP A 336 -35.66 12.74 -14.52
CA ASP A 336 -35.01 13.11 -15.78
C ASP A 336 -33.48 13.12 -15.65
N ALA A 337 -32.95 13.68 -14.55
CA ALA A 337 -31.52 13.64 -14.24
C ALA A 337 -31.00 12.21 -14.00
N LYS A 338 -31.76 11.33 -13.35
CA LYS A 338 -31.39 9.91 -13.19
C LYS A 338 -31.30 9.20 -14.55
N LEU A 339 -32.19 9.51 -15.49
CA LEU A 339 -32.13 8.98 -16.87
C LEU A 339 -30.88 9.47 -17.60
N TYR A 340 -30.53 10.75 -17.48
CA TYR A 340 -29.27 11.30 -18.01
C TYR A 340 -28.05 10.58 -17.44
N VAL A 341 -27.96 10.41 -16.11
CA VAL A 341 -26.86 9.65 -15.45
C VAL A 341 -26.79 8.22 -15.97
N GLN A 342 -27.91 7.53 -16.15
CA GLN A 342 -27.93 6.16 -16.70
C GLN A 342 -27.36 6.09 -18.11
N ASN A 343 -27.50 7.14 -18.91
CA ASN A 343 -27.04 7.19 -20.30
C ASN A 343 -25.58 7.64 -20.50
N LEU A 344 -24.88 8.16 -19.48
CA LEU A 344 -23.46 8.58 -19.62
C LEU A 344 -22.57 7.47 -20.19
N GLN A 345 -21.74 7.76 -21.20
CA GLN A 345 -20.83 6.79 -21.81
C GLN A 345 -19.39 7.29 -21.71
N ALA A 346 -18.47 6.38 -21.40
CA ALA A 346 -17.05 6.71 -21.23
C ALA A 346 -16.33 6.67 -22.59
N ASP A 347 -15.92 7.83 -23.10
CA ASP A 347 -15.17 8.00 -24.35
C ASP A 347 -14.38 9.32 -24.38
N GLY A 348 -13.33 9.40 -25.20
CA GLY A 348 -12.57 10.63 -25.46
C GLY A 348 -11.53 11.01 -24.39
N GLY A 349 -11.05 12.26 -24.48
CA GLY A 349 -10.04 12.84 -23.58
C GLY A 349 -10.65 13.51 -22.34
N THR A 350 -9.93 14.45 -21.72
CA THR A 350 -10.22 14.96 -20.35
C THR A 350 -10.01 16.48 -20.29
N ASN A 351 -11.10 17.27 -20.37
CA ASN A 351 -11.09 18.75 -20.35
C ASN A 351 -11.61 19.32 -19.02
N ILE A 352 -10.81 19.19 -17.95
CA ILE A 352 -11.17 19.66 -16.60
C ILE A 352 -11.37 21.19 -16.56
N ASN A 353 -10.57 21.95 -17.32
CA ASN A 353 -10.60 23.41 -17.30
C ASN A 353 -11.97 23.97 -17.72
N ASP A 354 -12.44 23.57 -18.89
CA ASP A 354 -13.65 24.16 -19.48
C ASP A 354 -14.90 23.68 -18.73
N ALA A 355 -14.89 22.43 -18.22
CA ALA A 355 -15.95 21.90 -17.39
C ALA A 355 -16.15 22.69 -16.08
N LEU A 356 -15.05 23.07 -15.42
CA LEU A 356 -15.07 23.91 -14.22
C LEU A 356 -15.53 25.33 -14.54
N LEU A 357 -14.97 25.97 -15.58
CA LEU A 357 -15.34 27.34 -15.96
C LEU A 357 -16.81 27.45 -16.38
N HIS A 358 -17.32 26.47 -17.13
CA HIS A 358 -18.73 26.38 -17.50
C HIS A 358 -19.64 26.30 -16.25
N SER A 359 -19.30 25.42 -15.31
CA SER A 359 -20.07 25.22 -14.07
C SER A 359 -20.04 26.44 -13.16
N VAL A 360 -18.89 27.12 -13.06
CA VAL A 360 -18.77 28.39 -12.31
C VAL A 360 -19.61 29.49 -12.97
N GLY A 361 -19.58 29.60 -14.30
CA GLY A 361 -20.40 30.56 -15.05
C GLY A 361 -21.89 30.34 -14.84
N MET A 362 -22.35 29.08 -14.82
CA MET A 362 -23.75 28.72 -14.55
C MET A 362 -24.20 29.12 -13.13
N LEU A 363 -23.39 28.84 -12.11
CA LEU A 363 -23.67 29.27 -10.72
C LEU A 363 -23.70 30.80 -10.59
N GLN A 364 -22.78 31.51 -11.25
CA GLN A 364 -22.75 32.97 -11.26
C GLN A 364 -23.93 33.58 -12.02
N HIS A 365 -24.36 32.97 -13.13
CA HIS A 365 -25.53 33.43 -13.86
C HIS A 365 -26.79 33.30 -13.00
N ALA A 366 -27.02 32.14 -12.39
CA ALA A 366 -28.16 31.93 -11.49
C ALA A 366 -28.15 32.90 -10.31
N GLN A 367 -26.97 33.19 -9.74
CA GLN A 367 -26.83 34.16 -8.65
C GLN A 367 -27.14 35.60 -9.08
N ASN A 368 -26.71 36.01 -10.27
CA ASN A 368 -26.90 37.37 -10.81
C ASN A 368 -28.31 37.60 -11.39
N ALA A 369 -29.02 36.53 -11.72
CA ALA A 369 -30.40 36.55 -12.23
C ALA A 369 -31.45 36.29 -11.12
N ASP A 370 -31.04 36.26 -9.85
CA ASP A 370 -31.88 35.97 -8.67
C ASP A 370 -32.67 34.64 -8.77
N LEU A 371 -32.14 33.65 -9.50
CA LEU A 371 -32.74 32.33 -9.67
C LEU A 371 -32.48 31.40 -8.48
N ILE A 372 -31.55 31.76 -7.60
CA ILE A 372 -31.15 31.00 -6.40
C ILE A 372 -31.17 31.89 -5.16
N ALA A 373 -31.49 31.32 -4.00
CA ALA A 373 -31.65 32.09 -2.77
C ALA A 373 -30.32 32.72 -2.31
N PRO A 374 -30.30 33.98 -1.82
CA PRO A 374 -29.06 34.67 -1.46
C PRO A 374 -28.29 34.03 -0.29
N ASN A 375 -28.96 33.26 0.57
CA ASN A 375 -28.34 32.51 1.69
C ASN A 375 -27.99 31.05 1.32
N SER A 376 -28.10 30.67 0.04
CA SER A 376 -27.84 29.28 -0.39
C SER A 376 -26.36 28.97 -0.57
N ALA A 377 -25.97 27.72 -0.34
CA ALA A 377 -24.59 27.28 -0.48
C ALA A 377 -24.28 26.82 -1.92
N SER A 378 -23.40 27.53 -2.62
CA SER A 378 -22.97 27.19 -3.99
C SER A 378 -21.77 26.23 -3.99
N LEU A 379 -22.00 25.00 -4.47
CA LEU A 379 -21.07 23.87 -4.36
C LEU A 379 -20.79 23.26 -5.74
N ILE A 380 -19.54 22.90 -6.00
CA ILE A 380 -19.14 22.08 -7.15
C ILE A 380 -18.49 20.80 -6.62
N VAL A 381 -18.88 19.63 -7.15
CA VAL A 381 -18.18 18.37 -6.91
C VAL A 381 -17.64 17.83 -8.23
N LEU A 382 -16.32 17.93 -8.42
CA LEU A 382 -15.59 17.35 -9.55
C LEU A 382 -15.18 15.91 -9.23
N LEU A 383 -15.45 14.98 -10.13
CA LEU A 383 -14.93 13.61 -10.13
C LEU A 383 -14.13 13.36 -11.41
N SER A 384 -12.87 12.95 -11.27
CA SER A 384 -12.00 12.60 -12.40
C SER A 384 -11.03 11.46 -12.07
N ASP A 385 -10.66 10.66 -13.06
CA ASP A 385 -9.74 9.52 -12.91
C ASP A 385 -8.38 9.71 -13.59
N GLY A 386 -8.19 10.80 -14.35
CA GLY A 386 -6.98 11.09 -15.09
C GLY A 386 -6.61 12.58 -15.10
N ASP A 387 -5.41 12.87 -15.61
CA ASP A 387 -4.93 14.24 -15.76
C ASP A 387 -5.64 14.98 -16.94
N PRO A 388 -5.65 16.33 -16.93
CA PRO A 388 -6.10 17.12 -18.08
C PRO A 388 -5.36 16.74 -19.38
N THR A 389 -6.11 16.39 -20.43
CA THR A 389 -5.56 16.01 -21.75
C THR A 389 -6.13 16.81 -22.92
N VAL A 390 -7.23 17.55 -22.72
CA VAL A 390 -7.89 18.38 -23.75
C VAL A 390 -8.11 19.79 -23.19
N GLY A 391 -8.12 20.80 -24.07
CA GLY A 391 -8.27 22.20 -23.67
C GLY A 391 -7.00 22.76 -23.02
N VAL A 392 -7.14 23.43 -21.88
CA VAL A 392 -6.00 23.87 -21.07
C VAL A 392 -5.50 22.69 -20.22
N VAL A 393 -4.31 22.19 -20.53
CA VAL A 393 -3.72 21.00 -19.86
C VAL A 393 -2.68 21.31 -18.78
N ASP A 394 -2.21 22.56 -18.67
CA ASP A 394 -1.21 22.96 -17.66
C ASP A 394 -1.88 23.14 -16.27
N PRO A 395 -1.55 22.30 -15.27
CA PRO A 395 -2.15 22.36 -13.94
C PRO A 395 -2.06 23.74 -13.28
N ILE A 396 -0.95 24.47 -13.47
CA ILE A 396 -0.76 25.79 -12.84
C ILE A 396 -1.74 26.81 -13.44
N ARG A 397 -1.96 26.74 -14.75
CA ARG A 397 -2.90 27.60 -15.46
C ARG A 397 -4.35 27.26 -15.12
N ILE A 398 -4.70 25.98 -14.98
CA ILE A 398 -6.04 25.56 -14.57
C ILE A 398 -6.35 26.09 -13.16
N LEU A 399 -5.44 25.90 -12.20
CA LEU A 399 -5.58 26.44 -10.84
C LEU A 399 -5.86 27.96 -10.85
N SER A 400 -5.05 28.72 -11.60
CA SER A 400 -5.21 30.17 -11.75
C SER A 400 -6.54 30.56 -12.41
N ASN A 401 -6.97 29.84 -13.44
CA ASN A 401 -8.24 30.08 -14.13
C ASN A 401 -9.43 29.86 -13.17
N VAL A 402 -9.45 28.72 -12.48
CA VAL A 402 -10.52 28.31 -11.57
C VAL A 402 -10.60 29.26 -10.36
N GLN A 403 -9.46 29.58 -9.73
CA GLN A 403 -9.41 30.53 -8.61
C GLN A 403 -9.90 31.94 -9.01
N SER A 404 -9.56 32.40 -10.22
CA SER A 404 -10.03 33.69 -10.73
C SER A 404 -11.53 33.67 -11.03
N ALA A 405 -12.04 32.54 -11.53
CA ALA A 405 -13.44 32.39 -11.90
C ALA A 405 -14.36 32.24 -10.67
N THR A 406 -14.01 31.42 -9.67
CA THR A 406 -14.87 31.21 -8.49
C THR A 406 -15.04 32.46 -7.64
N ASN A 407 -14.13 33.43 -7.74
CA ASN A 407 -14.09 34.67 -6.95
C ASN A 407 -14.35 34.46 -5.45
N PHE A 408 -13.89 33.31 -4.93
CA PHE A 408 -14.12 32.84 -3.57
C PHE A 408 -15.59 32.79 -3.11
N SER A 409 -16.60 32.68 -3.99
CA SER A 409 -18.01 32.49 -3.58
C SER A 409 -18.52 31.04 -3.72
N ILE A 410 -17.77 30.17 -4.39
CA ILE A 410 -18.12 28.78 -4.67
C ILE A 410 -17.15 27.84 -3.96
N SER A 411 -17.65 26.77 -3.36
CA SER A 411 -16.82 25.71 -2.76
C SER A 411 -16.64 24.52 -3.69
N LEU A 412 -15.39 24.19 -4.00
CA LEU A 412 -15.02 23.15 -4.94
C LEU A 412 -14.45 21.92 -4.22
N PHE A 413 -15.12 20.80 -4.41
CA PHE A 413 -14.74 19.49 -3.90
C PHE A 413 -14.20 18.62 -5.04
N CYS A 414 -13.06 17.96 -4.83
CA CYS A 414 -12.42 17.16 -5.88
C CYS A 414 -12.29 15.68 -5.49
N LEU A 415 -12.76 14.79 -6.35
CA LEU A 415 -12.72 13.35 -6.18
C LEU A 415 -11.76 12.74 -7.20
N GLY A 416 -10.62 12.25 -6.73
CA GLY A 416 -9.64 11.56 -7.57
C GLY A 416 -9.89 10.06 -7.58
N PHE A 417 -10.44 9.53 -8.68
CA PHE A 417 -10.84 8.14 -8.80
C PHE A 417 -9.69 7.25 -9.29
N GLY A 418 -9.22 6.35 -8.43
CA GLY A 418 -8.04 5.55 -8.68
C GLY A 418 -6.74 6.35 -8.49
N SER A 419 -5.64 5.80 -8.97
CA SER A 419 -4.28 6.30 -8.81
C SER A 419 -3.81 7.25 -9.92
N ASP A 420 -4.57 7.35 -11.01
CA ASP A 420 -4.00 7.72 -12.31
C ASP A 420 -4.09 9.23 -12.61
N VAL A 421 -4.83 10.00 -11.78
CA VAL A 421 -4.82 11.47 -11.71
C VAL A 421 -3.80 11.98 -10.68
N ASP A 422 -3.15 13.12 -10.96
CA ASP A 422 -2.38 13.89 -9.98
C ASP A 422 -3.32 14.41 -8.88
N PHE A 423 -3.19 13.82 -7.70
CA PHE A 423 -4.02 14.19 -6.55
C PHE A 423 -3.47 15.40 -5.80
N ASP A 424 -2.17 15.73 -5.92
CA ASP A 424 -1.63 16.95 -5.33
C ASP A 424 -2.20 18.17 -6.09
N PHE A 425 -2.44 18.04 -7.40
CA PHE A 425 -3.19 19.00 -8.21
C PHE A 425 -4.65 19.15 -7.76
N LEU A 426 -5.39 18.05 -7.61
CA LEU A 426 -6.80 18.09 -7.16
C LEU A 426 -6.95 18.60 -5.72
N GLU A 427 -6.07 18.19 -4.81
CA GLU A 427 -6.03 18.63 -3.41
C GLU A 427 -5.77 20.13 -3.33
N ARG A 428 -4.79 20.63 -4.08
CA ARG A 428 -4.51 22.07 -4.17
C ARG A 428 -5.69 22.84 -4.76
N MET A 429 -6.32 22.35 -5.83
CA MET A 429 -7.47 23.00 -6.46
C MET A 429 -8.64 23.17 -5.49
N ALA A 430 -8.98 22.13 -4.73
CA ALA A 430 -10.05 22.20 -3.73
C ALA A 430 -9.69 23.14 -2.57
N MET A 431 -8.43 23.10 -2.09
CA MET A 431 -7.95 23.97 -1.02
C MET A 431 -7.92 25.47 -1.39
N GLU A 432 -7.60 25.80 -2.65
CA GLU A 432 -7.64 27.19 -3.15
C GLU A 432 -9.08 27.72 -3.31
N ASN A 433 -10.08 26.82 -3.31
CA ASN A 433 -11.48 27.11 -3.61
C ASN A 433 -12.43 26.57 -2.51
N ARG A 434 -12.11 26.83 -1.23
CA ARG A 434 -12.99 26.61 -0.06
C ARG A 434 -13.53 25.17 0.13
N GLY A 435 -12.87 24.15 -0.42
CA GLY A 435 -13.29 22.75 -0.29
C GLY A 435 -12.17 21.79 0.13
N THR A 436 -12.38 20.49 -0.12
CA THR A 436 -11.40 19.43 0.13
C THR A 436 -11.39 18.44 -1.03
N ALA A 437 -10.24 17.83 -1.28
CA ALA A 437 -10.18 16.66 -2.14
C ALA A 437 -10.34 15.35 -1.34
N ARG A 438 -10.75 14.27 -2.01
CA ARG A 438 -10.72 12.90 -1.49
C ARG A 438 -10.33 11.91 -2.59
N ARG A 439 -9.43 10.98 -2.27
CA ARG A 439 -9.07 9.88 -3.15
C ARG A 439 -10.11 8.77 -3.03
N ILE A 440 -10.54 8.21 -4.17
CA ILE A 440 -11.48 7.10 -4.24
C ILE A 440 -10.71 5.88 -4.76
N TYR A 441 -10.48 4.90 -3.90
CA TYR A 441 -9.65 3.74 -4.23
C TYR A 441 -10.44 2.69 -5.01
N LEU A 442 -9.88 2.21 -6.13
CA LEU A 442 -10.48 1.18 -6.99
C LEU A 442 -10.71 -0.12 -6.22
N GLY A 443 -11.91 -0.68 -6.34
CA GLY A 443 -12.31 -1.92 -5.69
C GLY A 443 -13.81 -2.02 -5.50
N THR A 444 -14.26 -3.04 -4.78
CA THR A 444 -15.69 -3.27 -4.49
C THR A 444 -16.32 -2.17 -3.63
N THR A 445 -15.53 -1.42 -2.87
CA THR A 445 -16.00 -0.37 -1.96
C THR A 445 -16.03 1.03 -2.58
N ALA A 446 -15.55 1.24 -3.82
CA ALA A 446 -15.44 2.57 -4.41
C ALA A 446 -16.80 3.30 -4.51
N GLY A 447 -17.88 2.59 -4.85
CA GLY A 447 -19.23 3.15 -4.80
C GLY A 447 -19.65 3.63 -3.40
N ILE A 448 -19.26 2.90 -2.35
CA ILE A 448 -19.51 3.26 -0.95
C ILE A 448 -18.63 4.45 -0.53
N GLN A 449 -17.38 4.53 -0.99
CA GLN A 449 -16.48 5.67 -0.75
C GLN A 449 -17.04 6.96 -1.38
N LEU A 450 -17.56 6.87 -2.60
CA LEU A 450 -18.23 7.98 -3.29
C LEU A 450 -19.50 8.41 -2.54
N GLN A 451 -20.41 7.48 -2.24
CA GLN A 451 -21.64 7.77 -1.48
C GLN A 451 -21.33 8.40 -0.12
N GLY A 452 -20.36 7.85 0.63
CA GLY A 452 -19.93 8.41 1.92
C GLY A 452 -19.28 9.79 1.83
N PHE A 453 -18.69 10.16 0.69
CA PHE A 453 -18.26 11.54 0.45
C PHE A 453 -19.44 12.47 0.18
N TYR A 454 -20.35 12.08 -0.72
CA TYR A 454 -21.53 12.88 -1.02
C TYR A 454 -22.39 13.10 0.24
N ASP A 455 -22.57 12.07 1.06
CA ASP A 455 -23.27 12.17 2.35
C ASP A 455 -22.61 13.14 3.35
N GLU A 456 -21.29 13.36 3.23
CA GLU A 456 -20.53 14.29 4.06
C GLU A 456 -20.65 15.75 3.58
N VAL A 457 -20.73 15.99 2.27
CA VAL A 457 -20.72 17.36 1.70
C VAL A 457 -22.08 17.89 1.22
N THR A 458 -23.11 17.05 1.12
CA THR A 458 -24.44 17.45 0.58
C THR A 458 -25.40 18.03 1.63
N MET A 459 -25.02 18.09 2.90
CA MET A 459 -25.85 18.65 3.98
C MET A 459 -25.14 19.77 4.75
N PRO A 460 -24.88 20.94 4.14
CA PRO A 460 -24.45 22.13 4.87
C PRO A 460 -25.57 22.57 5.83
N LEU A 461 -25.19 22.94 7.06
CA LEU A 461 -26.09 23.45 8.10
C LEU A 461 -25.81 24.92 8.45
N LEU A 462 -24.57 25.38 8.21
CA LEU A 462 -24.14 26.76 8.37
C LEU A 462 -23.06 27.10 7.33
N SER A 463 -22.98 28.37 6.93
CA SER A 463 -21.91 28.94 6.11
C SER A 463 -21.24 30.14 6.80
N ASP A 464 -20.04 30.50 6.34
CA ASP A 464 -19.26 31.65 6.85
C ASP A 464 -19.10 31.66 8.40
N VAL A 465 -18.81 30.50 8.98
CA VAL A 465 -18.65 30.30 10.43
C VAL A 465 -17.36 30.99 10.90
N ARG A 466 -17.48 32.06 11.67
CA ARG A 466 -16.37 32.78 12.32
C ARG A 466 -16.41 32.56 13.83
N VAL A 467 -15.25 32.33 14.43
CA VAL A 467 -15.08 32.11 15.88
C VAL A 467 -14.11 33.15 16.44
N ASP A 468 -14.65 34.08 17.20
CA ASP A 468 -13.91 35.09 17.95
C ASP A 468 -13.80 34.68 19.43
N TYR A 469 -12.75 35.13 20.09
CA TYR A 469 -12.49 34.83 21.51
C TYR A 469 -12.40 36.12 22.31
N MET A 470 -13.09 36.13 23.46
CA MET A 470 -13.27 37.29 24.31
C MET A 470 -12.82 37.00 25.74
N PRO A 471 -12.22 37.98 26.46
CA PRO A 471 -11.74 39.27 25.93
C PRO A 471 -10.64 39.16 24.87
N GLU A 472 -10.50 40.18 24.03
CA GLU A 472 -9.46 40.23 23.00
C GLU A 472 -8.05 40.10 23.63
N GLY A 473 -7.16 39.37 22.98
CA GLY A 473 -5.81 39.09 23.47
C GLY A 473 -5.71 37.98 24.53
N VAL A 474 -6.81 37.49 25.10
CA VAL A 474 -6.78 36.35 26.04
C VAL A 474 -6.49 35.03 25.32
N ALA A 475 -7.08 34.82 24.14
CA ALA A 475 -6.71 33.72 23.25
C ALA A 475 -5.58 34.15 22.29
N THR A 476 -4.48 33.42 22.30
CA THR A 476 -3.29 33.66 21.46
C THR A 476 -2.92 32.41 20.66
N ASN A 477 -2.22 32.60 19.54
CA ASN A 477 -1.79 31.53 18.64
C ASN A 477 -2.91 30.55 18.24
N VAL A 478 -4.12 31.06 18.06
CA VAL A 478 -5.30 30.27 17.69
C VAL A 478 -5.12 29.71 16.27
N THR A 479 -5.54 28.46 16.08
CA THR A 479 -5.65 27.80 14.77
C THR A 479 -6.74 28.43 13.89
N LYS A 480 -6.89 28.03 12.61
CA LYS A 480 -7.99 28.46 11.70
C LYS A 480 -9.32 28.62 12.46
N SER A 481 -9.84 29.85 12.47
CA SER A 481 -11.06 30.25 13.21
C SER A 481 -12.21 30.74 12.33
N SER A 482 -12.01 30.77 11.01
CA SER A 482 -13.05 31.05 10.02
C SER A 482 -13.20 29.81 9.13
N PHE A 483 -14.42 29.33 8.91
CA PHE A 483 -14.73 28.14 8.12
C PHE A 483 -15.87 28.43 7.15
N ASP A 484 -15.71 27.97 5.92
CA ASP A 484 -16.62 28.29 4.82
C ASP A 484 -17.99 27.62 4.99
N HIS A 485 -17.99 26.37 5.50
CA HIS A 485 -19.18 25.57 5.77
C HIS A 485 -19.02 24.72 7.02
N TYR A 486 -20.15 24.43 7.68
CA TYR A 486 -20.30 23.34 8.64
C TYR A 486 -21.32 22.32 8.11
N PHE A 487 -20.92 21.07 7.98
CA PHE A 487 -21.75 19.99 7.43
C PHE A 487 -22.36 19.12 8.54
N ARG A 488 -23.57 18.60 8.32
CA ARG A 488 -24.22 17.67 9.24
C ARG A 488 -23.33 16.46 9.54
N GLY A 489 -23.20 16.11 10.81
CA GLY A 489 -22.39 14.97 11.25
C GLY A 489 -20.88 15.18 11.20
N SER A 490 -20.40 16.37 10.83
CA SER A 490 -19.01 16.82 11.03
C SER A 490 -18.82 17.47 12.41
N GLU A 491 -17.61 17.98 12.67
CA GLU A 491 -17.24 18.80 13.82
C GLU A 491 -16.10 19.74 13.42
N LEU A 492 -16.19 21.01 13.82
CA LEU A 492 -15.09 21.97 13.73
C LEU A 492 -14.27 21.87 15.03
N VAL A 493 -12.95 21.79 14.90
CA VAL A 493 -12.03 21.73 16.04
C VAL A 493 -10.99 22.84 15.92
N LEU A 494 -10.99 23.72 16.90
CA LEU A 494 -10.05 24.83 17.04
C LEU A 494 -9.18 24.60 18.28
N ALA A 495 -7.97 25.13 18.30
CA ALA A 495 -7.13 25.13 19.49
C ALA A 495 -6.31 26.42 19.59
N GLY A 496 -5.89 26.78 20.79
CA GLY A 496 -5.08 27.96 21.04
C GLY A 496 -4.37 27.92 22.40
N LYS A 497 -3.65 29.00 22.68
CA LYS A 497 -3.00 29.26 23.97
C LYS A 497 -3.76 30.34 24.73
N MET A 498 -3.79 30.24 26.04
CA MET A 498 -4.24 31.30 26.93
C MET A 498 -3.07 32.25 27.22
N ALA A 499 -3.29 33.56 27.12
CA ALA A 499 -2.37 34.55 27.66
C ALA A 499 -2.37 34.48 29.21
N GLY A 500 -1.23 34.82 29.83
CA GLY A 500 -1.03 34.66 31.27
C GLY A 500 -1.97 35.52 32.13
N SER A 501 -2.47 34.92 33.22
CA SER A 501 -3.07 35.55 34.42
C SER A 501 -4.32 36.46 34.27
N HIS A 502 -5.02 36.49 33.13
CA HIS A 502 -6.14 37.44 32.92
C HIS A 502 -7.49 36.85 32.49
N GLY A 503 -7.83 35.62 32.92
CA GLY A 503 -9.20 35.11 32.82
C GLY A 503 -9.45 33.83 33.61
N ASP A 504 -10.42 33.86 34.53
CA ASP A 504 -11.00 32.65 35.15
C ASP A 504 -11.90 31.88 34.17
N SER A 505 -12.16 32.45 32.99
CA SER A 505 -12.93 31.87 31.91
C SER A 505 -12.45 32.36 30.54
N LEU A 506 -12.72 31.57 29.51
CA LEU A 506 -12.64 31.96 28.09
C LEU A 506 -14.04 31.95 27.50
N THR A 507 -14.44 33.04 26.83
CA THR A 507 -15.69 33.09 26.07
C THR A 507 -15.37 33.04 24.58
N SER A 508 -16.01 32.15 23.83
CA SER A 508 -16.04 32.21 22.36
C SER A 508 -17.37 32.79 21.89
N ARG A 509 -17.32 33.68 20.91
CA ARG A 509 -18.48 34.11 20.12
C ARG A 509 -18.36 33.49 18.72
N ILE A 510 -19.37 32.74 18.32
CA ILE A 510 -19.45 32.07 17.04
C ILE A 510 -20.55 32.75 16.24
N THR A 511 -20.22 33.29 15.08
CA THR A 511 -21.20 33.87 14.14
C THR A 511 -21.20 33.07 12.85
N ALA A 512 -22.37 32.74 12.31
CA ALA A 512 -22.50 32.00 11.06
C ALA A 512 -23.80 32.35 10.34
N ALA A 513 -23.82 32.23 9.02
CA ALA A 513 -25.07 32.31 8.25
C ALA A 513 -25.82 30.97 8.31
N SER A 514 -27.14 31.05 8.51
CA SER A 514 -28.08 29.94 8.40
C SER A 514 -29.17 30.29 7.38
N VAL A 515 -30.15 29.40 7.18
CA VAL A 515 -31.17 29.50 6.11
C VAL A 515 -31.82 30.88 6.03
N ASN A 516 -32.34 31.35 7.16
CA ASN A 516 -33.17 32.55 7.26
C ASN A 516 -32.57 33.65 8.15
N ASP A 517 -31.43 33.38 8.80
CA ASP A 517 -30.96 34.16 9.94
C ASP A 517 -29.45 34.05 10.17
N VAL A 518 -28.89 34.97 10.95
CA VAL A 518 -27.50 34.89 11.42
C VAL A 518 -27.48 34.18 12.77
N LEU A 519 -26.94 32.97 12.81
CA LEU A 519 -26.69 32.26 14.06
C LEU A 519 -25.55 32.95 14.81
N THR A 520 -25.83 33.41 16.03
CA THR A 520 -24.80 33.81 17.00
C THR A 520 -24.89 32.91 18.22
N VAL A 521 -23.80 32.22 18.56
CA VAL A 521 -23.66 31.40 19.76
C VAL A 521 -22.54 31.96 20.61
N GLU A 522 -22.80 32.20 21.89
CA GLU A 522 -21.76 32.49 22.88
C GLU A 522 -21.61 31.31 23.83
N MET A 523 -20.38 30.88 24.04
CA MET A 523 -20.04 29.78 24.94
C MET A 523 -18.90 30.22 25.85
N THR A 524 -19.03 29.96 27.15
CA THR A 524 -18.02 30.32 28.15
C THR A 524 -17.59 29.07 28.91
N ALA A 525 -16.28 28.83 29.00
CA ALA A 525 -15.71 27.75 29.80
C ALA A 525 -14.80 28.31 30.90
N SER A 526 -14.88 27.74 32.09
CA SER A 526 -14.06 28.16 33.23
C SER A 526 -12.71 27.43 33.27
N VAL A 527 -11.65 28.17 33.59
CA VAL A 527 -10.28 27.63 33.68
C VAL A 527 -10.20 26.64 34.84
N GLY A 528 -9.84 25.40 34.51
CA GLY A 528 -9.59 24.35 35.49
C GLY A 528 -10.80 23.46 35.83
N GLU A 529 -11.99 23.70 35.27
CA GLU A 529 -13.11 22.74 35.36
C GLU A 529 -12.72 21.39 34.75
N THR A 530 -12.29 21.40 33.48
CA THR A 530 -11.73 20.24 32.76
C THR A 530 -10.63 19.56 33.57
N LYS A 531 -9.68 20.35 34.10
CA LYS A 531 -8.55 19.83 34.88
C LYS A 531 -9.01 19.07 36.13
N ARG A 532 -9.97 19.61 36.89
CA ARG A 532 -10.55 18.96 38.09
C ARG A 532 -11.40 17.73 37.76
N LEU A 533 -12.01 17.68 36.57
CA LEU A 533 -12.72 16.52 36.06
C LEU A 533 -11.73 15.39 35.74
N LEU A 534 -10.73 15.67 34.90
CA LEU A 534 -9.73 14.68 34.48
C LEU A 534 -8.78 14.26 35.62
N GLU A 535 -8.58 15.09 36.65
CA GLU A 535 -7.82 14.73 37.86
C GLU A 535 -8.42 13.56 38.64
N LYS A 536 -9.71 13.28 38.48
CA LYS A 536 -10.39 12.12 39.09
C LYS A 536 -10.24 10.84 38.26
N HIS A 537 -9.73 10.95 37.04
CA HIS A 537 -9.80 9.91 36.02
C HIS A 537 -8.39 9.38 35.71
N ASN A 538 -8.04 8.21 36.27
CA ASN A 538 -6.67 7.64 36.23
C ASN A 538 -6.07 7.44 34.83
N HIS A 539 -6.89 7.37 33.78
CA HIS A 539 -6.47 7.13 32.39
C HIS A 539 -6.71 8.33 31.46
N ALA A 540 -7.07 9.50 32.00
CA ALA A 540 -7.28 10.72 31.22
C ALA A 540 -5.96 11.40 30.81
N LEU A 541 -5.80 11.69 29.52
CA LEU A 541 -4.62 12.35 28.98
C LEU A 541 -4.67 13.87 29.20
N ARG A 542 -4.29 14.34 30.39
CA ARG A 542 -4.33 15.76 30.77
C ARG A 542 -3.62 16.73 29.81
N ILE A 543 -2.58 16.26 29.10
CA ILE A 543 -1.80 17.08 28.14
C ILE A 543 -2.50 17.28 26.78
N PHE A 544 -3.70 16.73 26.58
CA PHE A 544 -4.36 16.73 25.27
C PHE A 544 -4.53 18.12 24.61
N PRO A 545 -4.80 19.25 25.33
CA PRO A 545 -5.01 20.53 24.65
C PRO A 545 -3.72 21.09 24.05
N ASN A 546 -2.59 20.89 24.74
CA ASN A 546 -1.26 21.20 24.22
C ASN A 546 -0.98 20.38 22.95
N ARG A 547 -1.17 19.06 23.02
CA ARG A 547 -0.86 18.15 21.90
C ARG A 547 -1.78 18.39 20.70
N LEU A 548 -3.07 18.66 20.92
CA LEU A 548 -4.00 19.07 19.86
C LEU A 548 -3.64 20.42 19.24
N TRP A 549 -3.25 21.42 20.04
CA TRP A 549 -2.77 22.70 19.51
C TRP A 549 -1.57 22.52 18.59
N VAL A 550 -0.57 21.73 19.00
CA VAL A 550 0.61 21.42 18.17
C VAL A 550 0.19 20.67 16.89
N TYR A 551 -0.63 19.63 17.04
CA TYR A 551 -1.13 18.81 15.93
C TYR A 551 -1.85 19.64 14.86
N LEU A 552 -2.82 20.46 15.28
CA LEU A 552 -3.58 21.33 14.38
C LEU A 552 -2.69 22.42 13.76
N THR A 553 -1.78 23.02 14.54
CA THR A 553 -0.83 24.04 14.04
C THR A 553 0.10 23.48 12.98
N ILE A 554 0.74 22.32 13.21
CA ILE A 554 1.64 21.68 12.22
C ILE A 554 0.88 21.34 10.94
N ASN A 555 -0.31 20.74 11.05
CA ASN A 555 -1.13 20.42 9.88
C ASN A 555 -1.57 21.68 9.10
N GLN A 556 -1.87 22.79 9.78
CA GLN A 556 -2.21 24.05 9.11
C GLN A 556 -0.99 24.72 8.46
N LEU A 557 0.20 24.61 9.04
CA LEU A 557 1.44 25.05 8.39
C LEU A 557 1.75 24.22 7.13
N LEU A 558 1.60 22.89 7.21
CA LEU A 558 1.75 21.97 6.07
C LEU A 558 0.74 22.25 4.96
N ALA A 559 -0.52 22.50 5.32
CA ALA A 559 -1.59 22.86 4.37
C ALA A 559 -1.32 24.22 3.70
N ARG A 560 -1.01 25.28 4.48
CA ARG A 560 -0.75 26.61 3.91
C ARG A 560 0.50 26.63 3.00
N ARG A 561 1.48 25.76 3.26
CA ARG A 561 2.71 25.62 2.46
C ARG A 561 2.48 25.25 0.99
N THR A 562 1.35 24.65 0.63
CA THR A 562 1.02 24.33 -0.78
C THR A 562 0.52 25.56 -1.56
N LEU A 563 0.09 26.61 -0.85
CA LEU A 563 -0.65 27.76 -1.40
C LEU A 563 0.18 29.05 -1.53
N VAL A 564 1.42 29.09 -1.02
CA VAL A 564 2.23 30.32 -0.88
C VAL A 564 3.49 30.37 -1.76
N SER A 565 4.08 31.56 -1.88
CA SER A 565 5.35 31.84 -2.57
C SER A 565 6.53 31.04 -1.99
N ARG A 566 7.67 30.98 -2.70
CA ARG A 566 8.84 30.18 -2.27
C ARG A 566 9.47 30.69 -0.96
N GLU A 567 9.38 32.00 -0.75
CA GLU A 567 9.93 32.71 0.40
C GLU A 567 9.11 32.37 1.66
N GLU A 568 7.78 32.55 1.60
CA GLU A 568 6.86 32.15 2.67
C GLU A 568 6.89 30.64 2.91
N LYS A 569 6.97 29.84 1.84
CA LYS A 569 7.08 28.37 1.93
C LYS A 569 8.27 27.95 2.78
N THR A 570 9.39 28.66 2.70
CA THR A 570 10.58 28.39 3.52
C THR A 570 10.32 28.70 4.99
N ALA A 571 9.76 29.88 5.31
CA ALA A 571 9.43 30.27 6.70
C ALA A 571 8.39 29.33 7.35
N LEU A 572 7.35 28.93 6.62
CA LEU A 572 6.36 27.96 7.09
C LEU A 572 6.97 26.56 7.30
N SER A 573 7.89 26.14 6.42
CA SER A 573 8.60 24.86 6.57
C SER A 573 9.48 24.84 7.81
N GLN A 574 10.21 25.93 8.08
CA GLN A 574 11.05 26.05 9.27
C GLN A 574 10.22 26.01 10.54
N ARG A 575 9.17 26.84 10.64
CA ARG A 575 8.28 26.84 11.82
C ARG A 575 7.62 25.47 12.08
N ALA A 576 7.28 24.74 11.02
CA ALA A 576 6.74 23.38 11.15
C ALA A 576 7.80 22.37 11.62
N LEU A 577 9.05 22.51 11.15
CA LEU A 577 10.20 21.72 11.61
C LEU A 577 10.51 22.00 13.08
N ASP A 578 10.59 23.27 13.48
CA ASP A 578 10.88 23.70 14.85
C ASP A 578 9.86 23.10 15.85
N LEU A 579 8.56 23.25 15.55
CA LEU A 579 7.48 22.62 16.35
C LEU A 579 7.55 21.08 16.33
N SER A 580 7.93 20.47 15.21
CA SER A 580 8.09 19.01 15.14
C SER A 580 9.22 18.52 16.04
N LEU A 581 10.31 19.30 16.16
CA LEU A 581 11.45 18.97 17.02
C LEU A 581 11.16 19.28 18.50
N GLU A 582 10.58 20.45 18.82
CA GLU A 582 10.19 20.85 20.18
C GLU A 582 9.29 19.79 20.85
N TYR A 583 8.31 19.26 20.10
CA TYR A 583 7.32 18.31 20.60
C TYR A 583 7.63 16.84 20.29
N ASN A 584 8.83 16.54 19.77
CA ASN A 584 9.29 15.20 19.38
C ASN A 584 8.31 14.44 18.46
N LEU A 585 7.77 15.12 17.45
CA LEU A 585 6.82 14.54 16.49
C LEU A 585 7.50 14.11 15.20
N VAL A 586 7.19 12.91 14.72
CA VAL A 586 7.53 12.46 13.37
C VAL A 586 6.53 13.04 12.38
N THR A 587 7.00 13.92 11.50
CA THR A 587 6.21 14.66 10.50
C THR A 587 6.89 14.59 9.12
N PRO A 588 6.34 15.19 8.04
CA PRO A 588 7.01 15.17 6.74
C PRO A 588 8.44 15.75 6.72
N PHE A 589 8.82 16.58 7.72
CA PHE A 589 10.14 17.23 7.84
C PHE A 589 11.11 16.54 8.81
N THR A 590 10.63 15.69 9.70
CA THR A 590 11.44 14.98 10.69
C THR A 590 11.47 13.47 10.41
N SER A 591 12.39 12.78 11.06
CA SER A 591 12.46 11.32 11.12
C SER A 591 12.99 10.89 12.47
N MET A 592 12.55 9.72 12.95
CA MET A 592 13.06 9.14 14.18
C MET A 592 14.22 8.17 13.87
N VAL A 593 15.33 8.31 14.58
CA VAL A 593 16.53 7.48 14.45
C VAL A 593 16.84 6.83 15.79
N VAL A 594 17.15 5.53 15.77
CA VAL A 594 17.59 4.75 16.93
C VAL A 594 19.05 4.37 16.70
N THR A 595 19.95 4.76 17.61
CA THR A 595 21.39 4.44 17.50
C THR A 595 21.81 3.39 18.51
N THR A 596 22.46 2.35 18.01
CA THR A 596 23.17 1.36 18.84
C THR A 596 24.65 1.77 19.00
N PRO A 597 25.26 1.58 20.19
CA PRO A 597 26.67 1.82 20.42
C PRO A 597 27.54 0.77 19.69
N GLU A 598 28.81 1.10 19.43
CA GLU A 598 29.73 0.18 18.78
C GLU A 598 30.04 -1.03 19.68
N LYS A 599 29.89 -2.24 19.15
CA LYS A 599 30.52 -3.42 19.74
C LYS A 599 32.00 -3.41 19.34
N PRO A 600 32.95 -3.31 20.29
CA PRO A 600 34.37 -3.40 19.95
C PRO A 600 34.69 -4.77 19.34
N ARG A 601 35.44 -4.80 18.24
CA ARG A 601 35.90 -6.05 17.60
C ARG A 601 36.89 -6.78 18.49
N THR A 602 36.40 -7.71 19.31
CA THR A 602 37.26 -8.64 20.05
C THR A 602 37.84 -9.68 19.10
N ASN A 603 39.08 -9.47 18.63
CA ASN A 603 39.88 -10.52 18.02
C ASN A 603 40.16 -11.62 19.05
N ARG A 604 39.37 -12.70 19.02
CA ARG A 604 39.70 -13.96 19.70
C ARG A 604 39.88 -15.06 18.67
N ILE A 605 41.16 -15.35 18.37
CA ILE A 605 41.56 -16.56 17.67
C ILE A 605 41.32 -17.73 18.64
N ALA A 606 40.42 -18.64 18.28
CA ALA A 606 40.26 -19.94 18.93
C ALA A 606 40.43 -21.03 17.85
N LYS A 607 41.40 -21.93 18.08
CA LYS A 607 41.72 -23.05 17.17
C LYS A 607 40.85 -24.28 17.46
N SER A 608 40.92 -25.24 16.54
CA SER A 608 40.41 -26.63 16.58
C SER A 608 38.94 -26.80 16.15
N ALA A 609 38.59 -27.84 15.37
CA ALA A 609 39.43 -28.72 14.54
C ALA A 609 38.61 -29.34 13.40
N GLU A 610 39.06 -29.16 12.16
CA GLU A 610 38.59 -29.96 11.02
C GLU A 610 39.38 -31.28 10.96
N ARG A 611 38.68 -32.41 10.94
CA ARG A 611 39.26 -33.71 10.60
C ARG A 611 39.09 -33.93 9.09
N SER A 612 40.12 -33.59 8.32
CA SER A 612 40.24 -34.02 6.93
C SER A 612 40.85 -35.42 6.88
N CYS A 613 40.26 -36.30 6.06
CA CYS A 613 40.82 -37.63 5.76
C CYS A 613 41.36 -37.65 4.32
N CYS A 614 42.63 -38.05 4.22
CA CYS A 614 43.37 -38.59 3.06
C CYS A 614 44.59 -37.74 2.60
N PRO A 615 45.75 -38.39 2.31
CA PRO A 615 47.03 -37.71 2.07
C PRO A 615 47.39 -37.56 0.57
N VAL A 616 48.28 -36.62 0.26
CA VAL A 616 48.95 -36.50 -1.05
C VAL A 616 50.48 -36.30 -0.85
N PRO A 617 51.38 -36.93 -1.64
CA PRO A 617 52.84 -36.82 -1.47
C PRO A 617 53.48 -35.51 -2.01
N PRO A 618 54.78 -35.25 -1.79
CA PRO A 618 55.35 -33.90 -1.79
C PRO A 618 56.20 -33.48 -3.02
N GLY A 619 56.31 -32.15 -3.22
CA GLY A 619 57.28 -31.47 -4.09
C GLY A 619 56.64 -30.36 -4.97
N GLN A 620 57.20 -29.16 -5.18
CA GLN A 620 58.46 -28.54 -4.71
C GLN A 620 58.32 -26.99 -4.58
N SER A 621 59.09 -26.42 -3.64
CA SER A 621 59.66 -25.04 -3.55
C SER A 621 58.94 -23.77 -4.08
N PHE A 622 58.81 -22.80 -3.15
CA PHE A 622 58.60 -21.35 -3.33
C PHE A 622 59.72 -20.61 -4.12
N ILE A 623 59.40 -19.46 -4.74
CA ILE A 623 60.14 -18.17 -4.63
C ILE A 623 59.13 -16.97 -4.72
N PRO A 624 59.26 -15.89 -3.91
CA PRO A 624 58.41 -14.69 -3.97
C PRO A 624 59.12 -13.39 -4.43
N TYR A 625 58.43 -12.52 -5.18
CA TYR A 625 58.75 -11.09 -5.47
C TYR A 625 57.46 -10.39 -5.97
N ALA A 626 57.23 -9.08 -5.91
CA ALA A 626 57.62 -8.00 -5.00
C ALA A 626 56.71 -6.77 -5.23
N THR A 627 56.70 -5.81 -4.32
CA THR A 627 55.84 -4.60 -4.33
C THR A 627 56.28 -3.52 -5.33
N ILE A 628 55.35 -2.89 -6.06
CA ILE A 628 55.54 -1.62 -6.80
C ILE A 628 54.29 -0.70 -6.62
N PRO A 629 54.42 0.64 -6.54
CA PRO A 629 53.38 1.58 -6.07
C PRO A 629 52.58 2.28 -7.19
N PRO A 630 51.52 3.07 -6.88
CA PRO A 630 50.63 3.68 -7.89
C PRO A 630 51.16 5.01 -8.46
N PRO A 631 50.94 5.29 -9.76
CA PRO A 631 51.13 6.60 -10.39
C PRO A 631 49.85 7.48 -10.33
N PRO A 632 49.93 8.80 -10.62
CA PRO A 632 49.10 9.80 -9.94
C PRO A 632 47.96 10.43 -10.76
N THR A 633 47.06 11.10 -10.03
CA THR A 633 46.04 12.02 -10.54
C THR A 633 46.62 13.28 -11.19
N THR A 634 46.10 13.65 -12.36
CA THR A 634 46.18 15.02 -12.91
C THR A 634 44.82 15.47 -13.42
N ALA A 635 44.48 16.74 -13.17
CA ALA A 635 43.19 17.36 -13.52
C ALA A 635 43.31 18.28 -14.76
N TYR A 636 42.25 19.07 -15.00
CA TYR A 636 42.06 20.10 -16.06
C TYR A 636 41.57 19.59 -17.43
N PRO A 637 40.89 20.45 -18.23
CA PRO A 637 39.82 21.37 -17.81
C PRO A 637 38.58 21.34 -18.75
N PHE A 638 37.48 21.95 -18.30
CA PHE A 638 36.33 22.26 -19.16
C PHE A 638 36.69 23.25 -20.28
N ARG A 639 36.20 23.01 -21.50
CA ARG A 639 35.97 24.07 -22.50
C ARG A 639 34.63 23.85 -23.19
N VAL A 640 33.76 24.86 -23.10
CA VAL A 640 32.47 24.92 -23.78
C VAL A 640 32.70 25.48 -25.19
N LEU A 641 32.15 24.79 -26.19
CA LEU A 641 31.77 25.39 -27.48
C LEU A 641 30.34 24.96 -27.80
N ALA A 642 29.56 25.90 -28.34
CA ALA A 642 28.12 25.75 -28.59
C ALA A 642 27.83 25.56 -30.10
N GLN A 643 26.54 25.46 -30.42
CA GLN A 643 25.92 25.13 -31.72
C GLN A 643 25.76 23.61 -31.96
N SER A 644 24.65 23.10 -32.49
CA SER A 644 23.41 23.74 -32.99
C SER A 644 22.18 22.83 -32.78
N ARG A 645 20.98 23.42 -32.90
CA ARG A 645 19.68 22.71 -32.82
C ARG A 645 19.41 21.88 -34.09
N SER A 646 18.81 20.70 -33.95
CA SER A 646 17.61 20.32 -34.72
C SER A 646 16.94 19.04 -34.21
N ALA A 647 15.65 19.18 -33.88
CA ALA A 647 14.55 18.21 -34.05
C ALA A 647 14.59 16.78 -33.47
N ASP A 648 13.40 16.42 -32.96
CA ASP A 648 12.87 15.10 -32.63
C ASP A 648 13.43 14.34 -31.41
N GLY A 649 12.51 13.78 -30.62
CA GLY A 649 12.80 13.30 -29.26
C GLY A 649 11.55 13.15 -28.39
N SER A 650 10.56 12.42 -28.89
CA SER A 650 9.36 12.07 -28.12
C SER A 650 9.70 11.18 -26.93
N ILE A 651 9.31 11.59 -25.71
CA ILE A 651 9.35 10.72 -24.53
C ILE A 651 7.91 10.35 -24.16
N SER A 652 7.45 9.26 -24.77
CA SER A 652 6.16 8.63 -24.47
C SER A 652 6.11 8.18 -23.01
N ARG A 653 5.15 8.70 -22.23
CA ARG A 653 4.85 8.21 -20.87
C ARG A 653 3.72 7.17 -20.95
N GLN A 654 4.09 5.90 -20.86
CA GLN A 654 3.12 4.80 -20.92
C GLN A 654 2.32 4.65 -19.59
N PRO A 655 1.00 4.35 -19.67
CA PRO A 655 0.12 4.10 -18.53
C PRO A 655 0.65 3.12 -17.45
N PRO A 656 0.17 3.21 -16.19
CA PRO A 656 0.75 2.49 -15.06
C PRO A 656 0.63 0.97 -15.10
N PHE A 657 -0.34 0.40 -15.83
CA PHE A 657 -0.60 -1.05 -15.89
C PHE A 657 -0.03 -1.76 -17.12
N ILE A 658 0.81 -1.08 -17.90
CA ILE A 658 1.37 -1.62 -19.14
C ILE A 658 2.79 -2.05 -18.87
N THR A 659 3.04 -3.34 -19.05
CA THR A 659 4.38 -3.91 -18.89
C THR A 659 5.17 -3.65 -20.17
N SER A 660 6.31 -2.94 -20.08
CA SER A 660 7.21 -2.69 -21.22
C SER A 660 8.05 -3.95 -21.46
N VAL A 661 7.42 -4.91 -22.14
CA VAL A 661 7.89 -6.28 -22.23
C VAL A 661 8.84 -6.52 -23.39
N ASP A 662 9.74 -7.47 -23.18
CA ASP A 662 10.61 -7.97 -24.26
C ASP A 662 9.80 -8.91 -25.17
N ASN A 663 10.25 -9.00 -26.41
CA ASN A 663 9.55 -9.67 -27.50
C ASN A 663 10.15 -11.06 -27.72
N ASP A 664 9.27 -12.05 -27.86
CA ASP A 664 9.54 -13.49 -27.88
C ASP A 664 9.64 -14.11 -26.45
N PRO A 665 9.36 -15.42 -26.25
CA PRO A 665 9.33 -16.02 -24.93
C PRO A 665 10.76 -16.29 -24.46
N HIS A 666 11.32 -15.34 -23.71
CA HIS A 666 12.65 -15.47 -23.12
C HIS A 666 12.66 -16.47 -21.96
N VAL A 667 13.28 -17.62 -22.18
CA VAL A 667 13.64 -18.56 -21.12
C VAL A 667 14.91 -18.06 -20.45
N ILE A 668 14.85 -17.78 -19.14
CA ILE A 668 16.00 -17.37 -18.32
C ILE A 668 16.23 -18.45 -17.25
N ILE A 669 17.41 -19.07 -17.26
CA ILE A 669 17.81 -20.17 -16.37
C ILE A 669 19.00 -19.72 -15.54
N ASN A 670 18.91 -19.88 -14.22
CA ASN A 670 20.01 -19.64 -13.30
C ASN A 670 20.66 -20.99 -12.94
N LEU A 671 21.98 -21.09 -13.12
CA LEU A 671 22.80 -22.27 -12.88
C LEU A 671 23.72 -21.96 -11.68
N PRO A 672 23.27 -22.17 -10.43
CA PRO A 672 23.96 -21.70 -9.23
C PRO A 672 25.30 -22.40 -8.97
N THR A 673 25.44 -23.69 -9.28
CA THR A 673 26.69 -24.45 -9.11
C THR A 673 27.78 -23.90 -10.04
N SER A 674 27.39 -23.52 -11.26
CA SER A 674 28.26 -22.94 -12.28
C SER A 674 28.43 -21.42 -12.13
N ASN A 675 27.63 -20.77 -11.28
CA ASN A 675 27.50 -19.31 -11.16
C ASN A 675 27.26 -18.59 -12.51
N LEU A 676 26.39 -19.17 -13.33
CA LEU A 676 26.05 -18.68 -14.67
C LEU A 676 24.54 -18.48 -14.82
N THR A 677 24.14 -17.42 -15.53
CA THR A 677 22.77 -17.26 -16.01
C THR A 677 22.75 -17.39 -17.52
N VAL A 678 21.87 -18.26 -18.03
CA VAL A 678 21.75 -18.62 -19.45
C VAL A 678 20.35 -18.24 -19.94
N CYS A 679 20.24 -17.77 -21.18
CA CYS A 679 18.97 -17.34 -21.74
C CYS A 679 18.82 -17.73 -23.23
N PHE A 680 17.59 -17.99 -23.68
CA PHE A 680 17.26 -18.27 -25.08
C PHE A 680 15.78 -17.98 -25.38
N ASN A 681 15.44 -17.83 -26.66
CA ASN A 681 14.05 -17.67 -27.12
C ASN A 681 13.49 -19.02 -27.58
N ILE A 682 12.16 -19.17 -27.59
CA ILE A 682 11.47 -20.33 -28.16
C ILE A 682 10.36 -19.87 -29.10
N ASP A 683 10.58 -20.05 -30.40
CA ASP A 683 9.69 -19.56 -31.43
C ASP A 683 9.19 -20.71 -32.32
N ASP A 684 7.87 -20.79 -32.48
CA ASP A 684 7.14 -21.76 -33.28
C ASP A 684 5.81 -21.11 -33.73
N LYS A 685 4.96 -21.82 -34.48
CA LYS A 685 3.64 -21.32 -34.91
C LYS A 685 2.69 -21.10 -33.74
N GLU A 686 1.78 -20.14 -33.90
CA GLU A 686 0.65 -19.93 -32.98
C GLU A 686 -0.13 -21.24 -32.77
N GLY A 687 -0.42 -21.55 -31.51
CA GLY A 687 -1.09 -22.78 -31.10
C GLY A 687 -0.17 -23.96 -30.73
N THR A 688 1.13 -23.93 -31.05
CA THR A 688 2.08 -24.95 -30.57
C THR A 688 2.15 -24.96 -29.04
N ILE A 689 2.16 -26.16 -28.44
CA ILE A 689 2.19 -26.36 -26.98
C ILE A 689 3.52 -27.00 -26.60
N PHE A 690 4.30 -26.34 -25.75
CA PHE A 690 5.57 -26.83 -25.23
C PHE A 690 5.43 -27.33 -23.80
N SER A 691 6.05 -28.46 -23.48
CA SER A 691 6.19 -28.92 -22.10
C SER A 691 7.36 -28.21 -21.41
N LEU A 692 7.04 -27.45 -20.36
CA LEU A 692 8.00 -26.66 -19.59
C LEU A 692 8.60 -27.50 -18.46
N VAL A 693 7.75 -28.26 -17.77
CA VAL A 693 8.10 -29.18 -16.68
C VAL A 693 7.23 -30.43 -16.83
N SER A 694 7.84 -31.62 -16.79
CA SER A 694 7.11 -32.90 -16.79
C SER A 694 7.79 -33.83 -15.77
N ASP A 695 7.07 -34.17 -14.70
CA ASP A 695 7.51 -35.06 -13.62
C ASP A 695 6.41 -36.10 -13.35
N GLU A 696 6.47 -37.23 -14.07
CA GLU A 696 5.50 -38.32 -13.95
C GLU A 696 5.48 -38.95 -12.54
N LEU A 697 6.62 -38.95 -11.83
CA LEU A 697 6.73 -39.54 -10.49
C LEU A 697 5.95 -38.72 -9.45
N SER A 698 5.98 -37.38 -9.56
CA SER A 698 5.22 -36.46 -8.72
C SER A 698 3.80 -36.20 -9.24
N GLY A 699 3.47 -36.67 -10.46
CA GLY A 699 2.21 -36.38 -11.13
C GLY A 699 2.05 -34.91 -11.53
N ILE A 700 3.15 -34.19 -11.78
CA ILE A 700 3.18 -32.77 -12.10
C ILE A 700 3.57 -32.56 -13.56
N ALA A 701 2.73 -31.89 -14.35
CA ALA A 701 3.09 -31.39 -15.68
C ALA A 701 2.70 -29.93 -15.82
N VAL A 702 3.54 -29.13 -16.48
CA VAL A 702 3.26 -27.73 -16.84
C VAL A 702 3.57 -27.52 -18.31
N ASN A 703 2.55 -27.16 -19.08
CA ASN A 703 2.64 -26.93 -20.52
C ASN A 703 2.20 -25.50 -20.87
N GLY A 704 2.89 -24.87 -21.83
CA GLY A 704 2.56 -23.52 -22.31
C GLY A 704 2.24 -23.50 -23.79
N GLN A 705 1.12 -22.88 -24.16
CA GLN A 705 0.73 -22.68 -25.56
C GLN A 705 1.15 -21.30 -26.06
N LEU A 706 1.79 -21.26 -27.23
CA LEU A 706 2.19 -20.02 -27.89
C LEU A 706 1.03 -19.30 -28.58
N ILE A 707 1.04 -17.98 -28.49
CA ILE A 707 0.25 -17.02 -29.27
C ILE A 707 1.17 -16.02 -29.95
N ASN A 708 0.75 -15.47 -31.09
CA ASN A 708 1.56 -14.51 -31.84
C ASN A 708 1.09 -13.06 -31.65
N SER A 709 1.99 -12.11 -31.89
CA SER A 709 1.66 -10.68 -32.01
C SER A 709 0.61 -10.43 -33.10
N LYS A 710 -0.20 -9.38 -32.95
CA LYS A 710 -1.21 -8.93 -33.92
C LYS A 710 -0.59 -8.48 -35.25
N ARG A 711 0.65 -8.00 -35.23
CA ARG A 711 1.45 -7.55 -36.39
C ARG A 711 2.95 -7.84 -36.15
N PRO A 712 3.77 -7.97 -37.21
CA PRO A 712 5.23 -7.99 -37.06
C PRO A 712 5.72 -6.69 -36.42
N THR A 713 6.79 -6.76 -35.61
CA THR A 713 7.40 -5.57 -35.00
C THR A 713 7.98 -4.64 -36.06
N SER A 714 7.76 -3.33 -35.92
CA SER A 714 8.22 -2.32 -36.89
C SER A 714 9.71 -2.46 -37.24
N GLY A 715 10.00 -2.70 -38.52
CA GLY A 715 11.36 -2.93 -39.05
C GLY A 715 11.81 -4.40 -39.13
N SER A 716 10.99 -5.34 -38.68
CA SER A 716 11.29 -6.79 -38.63
C SER A 716 10.31 -7.60 -39.50
N LYS A 717 10.80 -8.70 -40.11
CA LYS A 717 9.96 -9.72 -40.76
C LYS A 717 9.45 -10.80 -39.79
N HIS A 718 9.91 -10.78 -38.54
CA HIS A 718 9.54 -11.73 -37.50
C HIS A 718 8.29 -11.27 -36.74
N THR A 719 7.38 -12.20 -36.45
CA THR A 719 6.23 -12.00 -35.56
C THR A 719 6.55 -12.57 -34.20
N SER A 720 6.57 -11.73 -33.17
CA SER A 720 6.94 -12.17 -31.82
C SER A 720 5.90 -13.07 -31.18
N SER A 721 6.36 -14.06 -30.42
CA SER A 721 5.53 -15.08 -29.79
C SER A 721 5.51 -14.95 -28.25
N TYR A 722 4.46 -15.43 -27.60
CA TYR A 722 4.25 -15.34 -26.14
C TYR A 722 3.45 -16.54 -25.63
N PHE A 723 3.49 -16.85 -24.32
CA PHE A 723 2.56 -17.83 -23.74
C PHE A 723 1.17 -17.23 -23.53
N GLY A 724 0.19 -17.67 -24.33
CA GLY A 724 -1.20 -17.23 -24.19
C GLY A 724 -2.02 -18.07 -23.22
N ARG A 725 -1.61 -19.33 -22.97
CA ARG A 725 -2.22 -20.23 -21.99
C ARG A 725 -1.18 -21.13 -21.34
N LEU A 726 -1.37 -21.41 -20.06
CA LEU A 726 -0.61 -22.41 -19.31
C LEU A 726 -1.59 -23.44 -18.74
N GLY A 727 -1.28 -24.74 -18.93
CA GLY A 727 -1.98 -25.84 -18.28
C GLY A 727 -1.08 -26.52 -17.28
N LEU A 728 -1.61 -26.76 -16.08
CA LEU A 728 -0.93 -27.45 -15.01
C LEU A 728 -1.73 -28.71 -14.63
N VAL A 729 -1.09 -29.87 -14.68
CA VAL A 729 -1.57 -31.14 -14.12
C VAL A 729 -0.96 -31.25 -12.73
N LEU A 730 -1.80 -31.34 -11.70
CA LEU A 730 -1.40 -31.24 -10.29
C LEU A 730 -1.85 -32.49 -9.51
N GLY A 731 -1.36 -33.66 -9.92
CA GLY A 731 -1.83 -34.96 -9.45
C GLY A 731 -2.95 -35.56 -10.31
N PRO A 732 -3.54 -36.70 -9.91
CA PRO A 732 -4.31 -37.57 -10.80
C PRO A 732 -5.71 -37.06 -11.21
N ALA A 733 -6.25 -36.02 -10.56
CA ALA A 733 -7.61 -35.52 -10.81
C ALA A 733 -7.72 -33.99 -10.98
N LEU A 734 -6.65 -33.24 -10.69
CA LEU A 734 -6.70 -31.78 -10.59
C LEU A 734 -5.96 -31.12 -11.76
N LEU A 735 -6.71 -30.38 -12.57
CA LEU A 735 -6.21 -29.63 -13.73
C LEU A 735 -6.47 -28.14 -13.55
N LEU A 736 -5.47 -27.31 -13.85
CA LEU A 736 -5.56 -25.86 -13.79
C LEU A 736 -5.18 -25.25 -15.15
N GLU A 737 -6.12 -24.56 -15.79
CA GLU A 737 -5.85 -23.69 -16.94
C GLU A 737 -5.69 -22.24 -16.46
N VAL A 738 -4.65 -21.56 -16.94
CA VAL A 738 -4.41 -20.13 -16.71
C VAL A 738 -4.33 -19.44 -18.07
N SER A 739 -5.14 -18.41 -18.30
CA SER A 739 -5.12 -17.51 -19.46
C SER A 739 -5.20 -16.05 -19.01
N PRO A 740 -4.93 -15.05 -19.87
CA PRO A 740 -5.15 -13.64 -19.53
C PRO A 740 -6.57 -13.28 -19.07
N ASP A 741 -7.58 -14.04 -19.54
CA ASP A 741 -8.99 -13.81 -19.20
C ASP A 741 -9.35 -14.33 -17.80
N GLY A 742 -8.70 -15.40 -17.33
CA GLY A 742 -8.98 -16.00 -16.04
C GLY A 742 -8.28 -17.33 -15.77
N LEU A 743 -8.67 -17.96 -14.66
CA LEU A 743 -8.21 -19.27 -14.24
C LEU A 743 -9.39 -20.25 -14.23
N ILE A 744 -9.15 -21.47 -14.70
CA ILE A 744 -10.17 -22.52 -14.76
C ILE A 744 -9.64 -23.79 -14.08
N PHE A 745 -10.32 -24.20 -13.03
CA PHE A 745 -10.08 -25.44 -12.31
C PHE A 745 -11.00 -26.53 -12.86
N LYS A 746 -10.45 -27.72 -13.02
CA LYS A 746 -11.22 -28.95 -13.23
C LYS A 746 -10.77 -29.96 -12.17
N ASP A 747 -11.73 -30.50 -11.44
CA ASP A 747 -11.54 -31.51 -10.41
C ASP A 747 -12.61 -32.59 -10.63
N GLY A 748 -12.19 -33.69 -11.24
CA GLY A 748 -13.10 -34.67 -11.85
C GLY A 748 -14.02 -34.01 -12.88
N GLU A 749 -15.34 -34.14 -12.69
CA GLU A 749 -16.36 -33.51 -13.53
C GLU A 749 -16.64 -32.03 -13.15
N THR A 750 -16.19 -31.58 -11.98
CA THR A 750 -16.51 -30.22 -11.51
C THR A 750 -15.60 -29.18 -12.17
N ARG A 751 -16.20 -28.12 -12.73
CA ARG A 751 -15.48 -26.99 -13.33
C ARG A 751 -15.77 -25.71 -12.56
N SER A 752 -14.73 -24.98 -12.17
CA SER A 752 -14.82 -23.71 -11.45
C SER A 752 -13.91 -22.66 -12.07
N GLY A 753 -14.34 -21.40 -12.08
CA GLY A 753 -13.58 -20.28 -12.65
C GLY A 753 -13.24 -19.22 -11.63
N LEU A 754 -12.02 -18.69 -11.67
CA LEU A 754 -11.60 -17.49 -10.94
C LEU A 754 -11.18 -16.41 -11.93
N ASN A 755 -11.59 -15.17 -11.68
CA ASN A 755 -11.15 -14.00 -12.44
C ASN A 755 -9.92 -13.38 -11.76
N TRP A 756 -8.96 -12.90 -12.54
CA TRP A 756 -7.84 -12.08 -12.08
C TRP A 756 -8.25 -10.84 -11.28
N ALA A 757 -9.49 -10.35 -11.39
CA ALA A 757 -9.94 -9.12 -10.73
C ALA A 757 -10.02 -9.15 -9.19
N ALA A 758 -9.83 -10.31 -8.54
CA ALA A 758 -9.96 -10.45 -7.09
C ALA A 758 -8.72 -11.10 -6.44
N ASN A 759 -8.37 -10.64 -5.23
CA ASN A 759 -7.39 -11.31 -4.38
C ASN A 759 -8.04 -12.57 -3.81
N VAL A 760 -7.64 -13.76 -4.28
CA VAL A 760 -8.23 -15.05 -3.87
C VAL A 760 -7.14 -15.98 -3.40
N THR A 761 -7.30 -16.57 -2.21
CA THR A 761 -6.47 -17.70 -1.77
C THR A 761 -7.35 -18.94 -1.66
N LEU A 762 -7.05 -19.95 -2.45
CA LEU A 762 -7.69 -21.26 -2.44
C LEU A 762 -6.73 -22.26 -1.81
N HIS A 763 -7.15 -22.92 -0.73
CA HIS A 763 -6.44 -24.05 -0.14
C HIS A 763 -7.23 -25.33 -0.40
N ARG A 764 -6.59 -26.36 -0.98
CA ARG A 764 -7.16 -27.70 -1.18
C ARG A 764 -6.08 -28.76 -0.98
N GLU A 765 -6.22 -29.58 0.06
CA GLU A 765 -5.28 -30.63 0.45
C GLU A 765 -3.81 -30.17 0.46
N ARG A 766 -3.04 -30.53 -0.58
CA ARG A 766 -1.61 -30.25 -0.75
C ARG A 766 -1.33 -29.02 -1.64
N LEU A 767 -2.36 -28.46 -2.27
CA LEU A 767 -2.29 -27.26 -3.11
C LEU A 767 -2.74 -26.01 -2.34
N THR A 768 -1.89 -25.00 -2.36
CA THR A 768 -2.29 -23.60 -2.10
C THR A 768 -2.15 -22.79 -3.38
N LEU A 769 -3.25 -22.18 -3.83
CA LEU A 769 -3.24 -21.26 -4.95
C LEU A 769 -3.61 -19.85 -4.49
N ARG A 770 -2.76 -18.88 -4.77
CA ARG A 770 -3.02 -17.44 -4.52
C ARG A 770 -3.11 -16.70 -5.84
N VAL A 771 -4.20 -16.00 -6.06
CA VAL A 771 -4.38 -15.01 -7.14
C VAL A 771 -4.20 -13.63 -6.52
N ASP A 772 -3.14 -12.93 -6.90
CA ASP A 772 -2.93 -11.50 -6.61
C ASP A 772 -3.59 -10.69 -7.74
N ALA A 773 -4.52 -9.80 -7.38
CA ALA A 773 -5.46 -9.20 -8.32
C ALA A 773 -4.78 -8.45 -9.48
N ASN A 774 -5.08 -8.88 -10.70
CA ASN A 774 -4.51 -8.41 -11.98
C ASN A 774 -2.98 -8.49 -12.09
N GLN A 775 -2.30 -9.21 -11.19
CA GLN A 775 -0.83 -9.28 -11.13
C GLN A 775 -0.30 -10.67 -11.42
N ARG A 776 -0.60 -11.66 -10.57
CA ARG A 776 0.02 -12.99 -10.66
C ARG A 776 -0.78 -14.07 -9.95
N VAL A 777 -0.44 -15.32 -10.26
CA VAL A 777 -0.91 -16.51 -9.58
C VAL A 777 0.30 -17.26 -9.02
N THR A 778 0.25 -17.62 -7.75
CA THR A 778 1.23 -18.49 -7.09
C THR A 778 0.58 -19.83 -6.80
N ILE A 779 1.22 -20.91 -7.22
CA ILE A 779 0.79 -22.31 -7.05
C ILE A 779 1.84 -23.00 -6.18
N GLU A 780 1.51 -23.25 -4.91
CA GLU A 780 2.37 -23.95 -3.93
C GLU A 780 1.87 -25.39 -3.75
N LEU A 781 2.73 -26.37 -4.01
CA LEU A 781 2.47 -27.81 -3.94
C LEU A 781 3.54 -28.48 -3.08
N GLU A 782 3.23 -28.70 -1.80
CA GLU A 782 4.17 -29.18 -0.77
C GLU A 782 5.49 -28.39 -0.68
N LEU A 783 6.47 -28.73 -1.53
CA LEU A 783 7.82 -28.15 -1.60
C LEU A 783 8.12 -27.45 -2.95
N VAL A 784 7.17 -27.43 -3.88
CA VAL A 784 7.33 -26.84 -5.22
C VAL A 784 6.45 -25.61 -5.33
N THR A 785 7.02 -24.48 -5.79
CA THR A 785 6.26 -23.24 -6.03
C THR A 785 6.42 -22.78 -7.47
N PHE A 786 5.29 -22.63 -8.17
CA PHE A 786 5.21 -22.00 -9.48
C PHE A 786 4.56 -20.63 -9.37
N VAL A 787 5.02 -19.67 -10.19
CA VAL A 787 4.46 -18.32 -10.29
C VAL A 787 4.15 -18.02 -11.75
N VAL A 788 2.90 -17.68 -12.02
CA VAL A 788 2.44 -17.17 -13.32
C VAL A 788 2.19 -15.67 -13.19
N LEU A 789 2.95 -14.84 -13.90
CA LEU A 789 2.69 -13.40 -14.00
C LEU A 789 1.74 -13.12 -15.16
N LEU A 790 0.79 -12.21 -14.97
CA LEU A 790 -0.04 -11.69 -16.05
C LEU A 790 0.58 -10.42 -16.64
N HIS A 791 0.88 -10.44 -17.93
CA HIS A 791 1.33 -9.27 -18.68
C HIS A 791 0.15 -8.69 -19.46
N ARG A 792 -0.40 -7.57 -18.96
CA ARG A 792 -1.44 -6.80 -19.66
C ARG A 792 -0.81 -5.73 -20.53
N VAL A 793 -1.28 -5.67 -21.76
CA VAL A 793 -0.91 -4.68 -22.78
C VAL A 793 -2.14 -3.77 -22.98
N TRP A 794 -1.97 -2.50 -23.40
CA TRP A 794 -3.16 -1.68 -23.69
C TRP A 794 -4.02 -2.35 -24.78
N LYS A 795 -5.35 -2.37 -24.62
CA LYS A 795 -6.26 -3.15 -25.51
C LYS A 795 -6.04 -2.86 -27.00
N SER A 796 -5.83 -1.59 -27.35
CA SER A 796 -5.56 -1.11 -28.71
C SER A 796 -4.10 -1.25 -29.18
N HIS A 797 -3.28 -2.14 -28.59
CA HIS A 797 -1.87 -2.25 -28.97
C HIS A 797 -1.73 -2.75 -30.41
N PRO A 798 -0.95 -2.07 -31.27
CA PRO A 798 -0.85 -2.43 -32.69
C PRO A 798 -0.12 -3.75 -32.91
N GLU A 799 0.82 -4.09 -32.02
CA GLU A 799 1.69 -5.27 -32.12
C GLU A 799 1.35 -6.34 -31.07
N HIS A 800 1.60 -6.14 -29.77
CA HIS A 800 1.42 -7.19 -28.75
C HIS A 800 -0.04 -7.50 -28.35
N ARG A 801 -0.23 -8.66 -27.69
CA ARG A 801 -1.47 -9.13 -27.02
C ARG A 801 -1.18 -9.34 -25.53
N ASP A 802 -2.19 -9.51 -24.69
CA ASP A 802 -1.98 -9.96 -23.30
C ASP A 802 -1.40 -11.37 -23.28
N PHE A 803 -0.48 -11.65 -22.34
CA PHE A 803 0.18 -12.96 -22.23
C PHE A 803 0.64 -13.27 -20.79
N LEU A 804 1.22 -14.46 -20.60
CA LEU A 804 1.66 -14.99 -19.32
C LEU A 804 3.18 -15.19 -19.26
N GLY A 805 3.79 -14.85 -18.13
CA GLY A 805 5.16 -15.22 -17.80
C GLY A 805 5.15 -16.39 -16.82
N PHE A 806 5.82 -17.51 -17.13
CA PHE A 806 5.94 -18.66 -16.23
C PHE A 806 7.29 -18.66 -15.50
N TYR A 807 7.27 -18.88 -14.19
CA TYR A 807 8.44 -18.89 -13.34
C TYR A 807 8.37 -20.03 -12.31
N THR A 808 9.47 -20.76 -12.17
CA THR A 808 9.69 -21.74 -11.09
C THR A 808 10.80 -21.25 -10.17
N ASP A 809 10.79 -21.71 -8.92
CA ASP A 809 11.95 -21.62 -8.05
C ASP A 809 13.05 -22.59 -8.56
N PRO A 810 14.33 -22.18 -8.69
CA PRO A 810 15.43 -23.12 -8.93
C PRO A 810 15.68 -24.09 -7.78
N GLU A 811 15.23 -23.80 -6.55
CA GLU A 811 15.30 -24.71 -5.40
C GLU A 811 14.09 -25.66 -5.32
N ALA A 812 13.19 -25.65 -6.30
CA ALA A 812 12.01 -26.53 -6.32
C ALA A 812 12.42 -28.02 -6.29
N HIS A 813 12.00 -28.73 -5.25
CA HIS A 813 12.25 -30.16 -5.05
C HIS A 813 11.39 -31.07 -5.94
N LEU A 814 11.47 -30.85 -7.27
CA LEU A 814 10.96 -31.76 -8.30
C LEU A 814 11.80 -33.04 -8.36
N SER A 815 11.26 -34.14 -8.90
CA SER A 815 11.99 -35.41 -8.91
C SER A 815 13.25 -35.35 -9.79
N SER A 816 14.23 -36.19 -9.50
CA SER A 816 15.46 -36.30 -10.29
C SER A 816 15.23 -36.73 -11.75
N ASN A 817 14.03 -37.22 -12.08
CA ASN A 817 13.66 -37.68 -13.42
C ASN A 817 12.89 -36.61 -14.22
N THR A 818 12.71 -35.41 -13.68
CA THR A 818 11.96 -34.32 -14.33
C THR A 818 12.53 -33.97 -15.72
N THR A 819 11.64 -33.86 -16.70
CA THR A 819 11.92 -33.48 -18.09
C THR A 819 11.17 -32.18 -18.45
N GLY A 820 11.13 -31.81 -19.74
CA GLY A 820 10.62 -30.51 -20.20
C GLY A 820 11.71 -29.47 -20.44
N LEU A 821 11.34 -28.35 -21.06
CA LEU A 821 12.26 -27.27 -21.44
C LEU A 821 13.02 -26.68 -20.25
N LEU A 822 12.35 -26.50 -19.11
CA LEU A 822 12.94 -26.01 -17.86
C LEU A 822 13.33 -27.18 -16.94
N GLY A 823 12.47 -28.20 -16.85
CA GLY A 823 12.65 -29.32 -15.92
C GLY A 823 13.94 -30.13 -16.11
N GLN A 824 14.49 -30.18 -17.34
CA GLN A 824 15.77 -30.85 -17.62
C GLN A 824 17.00 -30.22 -16.89
N PHE A 825 16.84 -29.04 -16.29
CA PHE A 825 17.88 -28.31 -15.54
C PHE A 825 17.72 -28.42 -14.01
N VAL A 826 16.70 -29.14 -13.50
CA VAL A 826 16.57 -29.47 -12.06
C VAL A 826 17.83 -30.19 -11.55
N ASN A 827 18.39 -31.09 -12.36
CA ASN A 827 19.76 -31.55 -12.19
C ASN A 827 20.68 -30.64 -13.04
N GLU A 828 21.34 -29.69 -12.40
CA GLU A 828 22.23 -28.73 -13.07
C GLU A 828 23.34 -29.47 -13.84
N PRO A 829 23.46 -29.29 -15.17
CA PRO A 829 24.58 -29.81 -15.92
C PRO A 829 25.83 -28.96 -15.67
N GLU A 830 27.02 -29.56 -15.77
CA GLU A 830 28.27 -28.80 -15.80
C GLU A 830 28.31 -27.89 -17.05
N VAL A 831 28.40 -26.58 -16.82
CA VAL A 831 28.45 -25.54 -17.87
C VAL A 831 29.61 -24.59 -17.60
N GLU A 832 30.41 -24.32 -18.63
CA GLU A 832 31.46 -23.31 -18.60
C GLU A 832 31.35 -22.37 -19.82
N VAL A 833 31.85 -21.14 -19.67
CA VAL A 833 31.99 -20.19 -20.78
C VAL A 833 33.41 -19.63 -20.82
N PHE A 834 34.09 -19.80 -21.94
CA PHE A 834 35.49 -19.45 -22.14
C PHE A 834 35.71 -18.73 -23.48
N ALA A 835 36.97 -18.39 -23.79
CA ALA A 835 37.38 -17.69 -25.00
C ALA A 835 36.58 -16.39 -25.28
N ILE A 836 36.33 -15.59 -24.23
CA ILE A 836 35.52 -14.37 -24.29
C ILE A 836 36.22 -13.27 -25.12
N ARG A 837 35.47 -12.62 -26.01
CA ARG A 837 35.95 -11.60 -26.98
C ARG A 837 34.96 -10.44 -27.07
N GLN A 838 35.39 -9.28 -27.58
CA GLN A 838 34.44 -8.22 -27.97
C GLN A 838 33.67 -8.65 -29.22
N GLY A 839 32.34 -8.49 -29.20
CA GLY A 839 31.47 -8.72 -30.36
C GLY A 839 31.41 -7.51 -31.31
N PRO A 840 30.76 -7.67 -32.48
CA PRO A 840 30.75 -6.66 -33.57
C PRO A 840 29.84 -5.44 -33.32
N GLY A 841 29.44 -5.19 -32.08
CA GLY A 841 28.75 -3.98 -31.66
C GLY A 841 29.28 -3.54 -30.30
N TYR A 842 29.51 -2.25 -30.12
CA TYR A 842 29.86 -1.68 -28.83
C TYR A 842 28.84 -2.16 -27.78
N ASP A 843 29.33 -2.65 -26.64
CA ASP A 843 28.61 -3.16 -25.47
C ASP A 843 28.12 -4.64 -25.42
N LYS A 844 28.47 -5.54 -26.37
CA LYS A 844 28.13 -6.99 -26.26
C LYS A 844 29.31 -7.96 -26.43
N PRO A 845 29.83 -8.57 -25.35
CA PRO A 845 30.81 -9.66 -25.42
C PRO A 845 30.28 -10.94 -26.07
N GLN A 846 31.17 -11.71 -26.69
CA GLN A 846 30.94 -13.07 -27.22
C GLN A 846 31.82 -14.08 -26.47
N GLY A 847 31.40 -15.35 -26.41
CA GLY A 847 32.19 -16.45 -25.83
C GLY A 847 31.76 -17.81 -26.36
N THR A 848 32.52 -18.86 -26.03
CA THR A 848 32.14 -20.25 -26.31
C THR A 848 31.62 -20.88 -25.03
N MET A 849 30.39 -21.42 -25.08
CA MET A 849 29.82 -22.21 -24.00
C MET A 849 30.09 -23.70 -24.27
N ARG A 850 30.55 -24.42 -23.24
CA ARG A 850 30.63 -25.89 -23.24
C ARG A 850 29.64 -26.45 -22.22
N ILE A 851 28.84 -27.41 -22.65
CA ILE A 851 27.85 -28.13 -21.84
C ILE A 851 27.74 -29.56 -22.38
N ARG A 852 27.82 -30.57 -21.50
CA ARG A 852 27.69 -32.00 -21.86
C ARG A 852 28.59 -32.43 -23.05
N GLY A 853 29.79 -31.85 -23.16
CA GLY A 853 30.74 -32.11 -24.25
C GLY A 853 30.41 -31.46 -25.60
N GLN A 854 29.34 -30.66 -25.71
CA GLN A 854 29.04 -29.85 -26.89
C GLN A 854 29.52 -28.41 -26.69
N GLU A 855 30.01 -27.79 -27.77
CA GLU A 855 30.48 -26.40 -27.79
C GLU A 855 29.70 -25.56 -28.80
N PHE A 856 29.29 -24.36 -28.39
CA PHE A 856 28.60 -23.40 -29.27
C PHE A 856 28.85 -21.95 -28.83
N SER A 857 28.65 -21.02 -29.78
CA SER A 857 28.84 -19.59 -29.56
C SER A 857 27.66 -18.97 -28.79
N VAL A 858 27.98 -18.14 -27.81
CA VAL A 858 27.03 -17.39 -26.99
C VAL A 858 27.38 -15.90 -26.94
N THR A 859 26.37 -15.04 -26.81
CA THR A 859 26.55 -13.59 -26.63
C THR A 859 26.13 -13.18 -25.22
N ARG A 860 26.85 -12.26 -24.58
CA ARG A 860 26.43 -11.71 -23.28
C ARG A 860 25.52 -10.50 -23.50
N GLY A 861 24.35 -10.50 -22.87
CA GLY A 861 23.37 -9.42 -22.98
C GLY A 861 22.55 -9.26 -21.71
N LEU A 862 21.73 -8.20 -21.67
CA LEU A 862 20.71 -8.00 -20.66
C LEU A 862 19.37 -8.54 -21.18
N GLN A 863 18.62 -9.21 -20.31
CA GLN A 863 17.24 -9.65 -20.51
C GLN A 863 16.41 -9.19 -19.29
N LYS A 864 15.14 -8.88 -19.45
CA LYS A 864 14.30 -8.43 -18.31
C LYS A 864 13.68 -9.59 -17.55
N ASN A 865 13.75 -9.52 -16.21
CA ASN A 865 13.08 -10.44 -15.30
C ASN A 865 11.97 -9.71 -14.51
N TYR A 866 10.73 -10.12 -14.72
CA TYR A 866 9.55 -9.41 -14.21
C TYR A 866 9.07 -9.89 -12.83
N ARG A 867 9.77 -10.83 -12.17
CA ARG A 867 9.37 -11.39 -10.86
C ARG A 867 9.25 -10.35 -9.74
N ARG A 868 9.95 -9.21 -9.84
CA ARG A 868 10.04 -8.16 -8.79
C ARG A 868 9.55 -6.79 -9.27
N ASP A 869 10.02 -6.34 -10.43
CA ASP A 869 9.43 -5.20 -11.15
C ASP A 869 8.67 -5.74 -12.37
N GLN A 870 7.36 -5.92 -12.20
CA GLN A 870 6.49 -6.45 -13.27
C GLN A 870 6.32 -5.45 -14.43
N LYS A 871 6.57 -4.15 -14.21
CA LYS A 871 6.31 -3.09 -15.19
C LYS A 871 7.52 -2.84 -16.11
N HIS A 872 8.71 -2.74 -15.54
CA HIS A 872 9.94 -2.40 -16.26
C HIS A 872 10.89 -3.60 -16.43
N GLY A 873 10.77 -4.61 -15.56
CA GLY A 873 11.68 -5.75 -15.50
C GLY A 873 13.03 -5.41 -14.86
N GLU A 874 13.53 -6.26 -13.96
CA GLU A 874 14.91 -6.16 -13.48
C GLU A 874 15.86 -6.63 -14.59
N PRO A 875 16.89 -5.85 -14.99
CA PRO A 875 17.84 -6.26 -16.02
C PRO A 875 18.78 -7.36 -15.49
N VAL A 876 18.68 -8.55 -16.07
CA VAL A 876 19.52 -9.72 -15.76
C VAL A 876 20.55 -9.91 -16.87
N ALA A 877 21.83 -9.92 -16.50
CA ALA A 877 22.91 -10.23 -17.44
C ALA A 877 23.04 -11.75 -17.63
N CYS A 878 22.80 -12.24 -18.85
CA CYS A 878 22.86 -13.66 -19.17
C CYS A 878 23.68 -13.94 -20.45
N TRP A 879 24.10 -15.19 -20.59
CA TRP A 879 24.66 -15.73 -21.83
C TRP A 879 23.52 -16.24 -22.72
N PHE A 880 23.32 -15.57 -23.85
CA PHE A 880 22.28 -15.85 -24.82
C PHE A 880 22.69 -16.97 -25.78
N VAL A 881 21.89 -18.02 -25.85
CA VAL A 881 22.06 -19.17 -26.74
C VAL A 881 21.17 -18.99 -27.97
N HIS A 882 21.80 -18.76 -29.11
CA HIS A 882 21.12 -18.57 -30.40
C HIS A 882 20.47 -19.86 -30.91
N ASN A 883 19.63 -19.75 -31.95
CA ASN A 883 18.94 -20.89 -32.58
C ASN A 883 18.05 -21.68 -31.60
N HIS A 884 17.24 -20.98 -30.82
CA HIS A 884 16.27 -21.53 -29.86
C HIS A 884 16.86 -22.53 -28.84
N GLY A 885 18.01 -22.19 -28.25
CA GLY A 885 18.66 -23.06 -27.25
C GLY A 885 19.34 -24.31 -27.83
N LYS A 886 19.56 -24.39 -29.15
CA LYS A 886 20.24 -25.53 -29.79
C LYS A 886 21.64 -25.75 -29.18
N GLY A 887 21.86 -26.95 -28.65
CA GLY A 887 23.09 -27.36 -27.94
C GLY A 887 22.98 -27.24 -26.41
N LEU A 888 22.12 -26.36 -25.90
CA LEU A 888 21.79 -26.25 -24.48
C LEU A 888 20.76 -27.31 -24.06
N LEU A 889 19.73 -27.51 -24.89
CA LEU A 889 18.68 -28.52 -24.71
C LEU A 889 19.23 -29.95 -24.96
N ARG A 890 18.71 -30.95 -24.24
CA ARG A 890 19.06 -32.38 -24.45
C ARG A 890 18.65 -32.93 -25.84
N GLY A 891 17.72 -32.27 -26.51
CA GLY A 891 17.15 -32.68 -27.80
C GLY A 891 16.87 -31.47 -28.70
N ARG A 892 16.09 -31.65 -29.76
CA ARG A 892 15.58 -30.56 -30.60
C ARG A 892 14.39 -29.89 -29.90
N LEU A 893 14.09 -28.64 -30.25
CA LEU A 893 12.92 -27.94 -29.72
C LEU A 893 11.60 -28.69 -30.00
N SER A 894 11.50 -29.34 -31.16
CA SER A 894 10.38 -30.22 -31.54
C SER A 894 10.08 -31.34 -30.55
N ASP A 895 11.10 -31.81 -29.85
CA ASP A 895 11.03 -32.98 -28.97
C ASP A 895 10.36 -32.63 -27.62
N TYR A 896 10.00 -31.36 -27.43
CA TYR A 896 9.27 -30.83 -26.27
C TYR A 896 7.82 -30.42 -26.60
N ILE A 897 7.34 -30.69 -27.82
CA ILE A 897 5.98 -30.35 -28.26
C ILE A 897 5.00 -31.45 -27.86
N VAL A 898 3.91 -31.07 -27.19
CA VAL A 898 2.89 -31.99 -26.68
C VAL A 898 1.51 -31.77 -27.34
N PRO A 899 0.67 -32.80 -27.49
CA PRO A 899 -0.60 -32.70 -28.23
C PRO A 899 -1.72 -32.00 -27.47
N SER A 900 -1.60 -31.83 -26.15
CA SER A 900 -2.63 -31.24 -25.29
C SER A 900 -2.02 -30.36 -24.21
N ILE A 901 -2.77 -29.37 -23.72
CA ILE A 901 -2.32 -28.48 -22.64
C ILE A 901 -2.20 -29.21 -21.28
N PHE A 902 -2.77 -30.43 -21.16
CA PHE A 902 -2.76 -31.28 -19.96
C PHE A 902 -2.12 -32.66 -20.15
N SER A 903 -1.29 -32.85 -21.18
CA SER A 903 -0.50 -34.09 -21.33
C SER A 903 0.88 -33.99 -20.65
N PHE A 904 1.44 -35.11 -20.22
CA PHE A 904 2.87 -35.22 -19.92
C PHE A 904 3.68 -35.24 -21.23
N LEU A 905 5.00 -35.05 -21.11
CA LEU A 905 5.95 -35.03 -22.24
C LEU A 905 6.37 -36.43 -22.70
#